data_AF-A0A9P1D339-F1
#
_entry.id   AF-A0A9P1D339-F1
#
_cell.length_a   1.000
_cell.length_b   1.000
_cell.length_c   1.000
_cell.angle_alpha   90.00
_cell.angle_beta   90.00
_cell.angle_gamma   90.00
#
_symmetry.space_group_name_H-M   'P 1'
#
loop_
_entity.id
_entity.type
_entity.pdbx_description
1 polymer ?
#
loop_
_entity_poly.entity_id
_entity_poly.type
_entity_poly.pdbx_seq_one_letter_code
_entity_poly.pdbx_strand_id
1 'polypeptide(L)'
;AAHLGLQYAILPPPHAALGTGTSRSSCGYARAVGDLLAGGLFSLAAMEEAAPVALRVPATSDGWRAWNCFRTLCDHHAQLSCALELSVDKTSDKELERWLAEPVRSVILPPSAFLLNRSGYPVLPKKAKALLEKLFRHQVQVIICEPATSAGEHEGLLPRQSYVAQLFQALPPLSQADRFAYTHKDTLQAPLQPLADNLESETYELFETDPVKYARYQEAAFIFFTERKEQGRPMPFCAMVLGAGRGPLVEATLKAAERAEVQIELYAVEKNPNAVHALRHRKRRDGWTSVQVVPGDMRSWTAPKKADVIISELLGSFGDNELSPECLDGAQRFLADDGVCIPTSYTAALTPVSAPLLWANARQGAAGGGVADLETAYVVHLQHAFYPCRAIKDCFEFHHPKSDGSSNDRSADLDFEIEVDSLVHGFAGYFDCVLYGSERISIHPETFSVGMFSWFPMFFPLRHPQYLRKGSIIRSHWWRRHDAHKVWYEWALSEPAPTEVQCTAPHDMLHFACDRLRQTFALVDIGSARVLRDMAGTWQGQSSTARHLAQTLGARADGAGLVAEALDSAGFRRNHPIFNLIETVETEYCFGLVSAMNRLLGEALASGPGHRNDKFVFVSDTTLPVKPFKTIQRQLTSDDTSHFCFFPVHWLEWSNTSGLFGFLKDFNPWHDASRETERMALKHHQWMVLSRRHAEKAVKADGMFPSLLKELKVNSGLPGTVSGCDDEFWHFNALYSGVNVTGSLETASVHFNGIAGEDIKYDSHRLQGQCDTFVYWQSEPRL
;
A
#
# COMPACT_ATOMS: atom_id res chain seq x y z
N ALA A 1 37.35 6.95 9.48
CA ALA A 1 36.06 6.24 9.28
C ALA A 1 35.78 6.08 7.78
N ALA A 2 35.50 7.15 7.04
CA ALA A 2 35.21 7.07 5.60
C ALA A 2 36.32 6.39 4.78
N HIS A 3 37.60 6.74 5.01
CA HIS A 3 38.73 6.07 4.36
C HIS A 3 38.79 4.55 4.58
N LEU A 4 38.32 4.08 5.74
CA LEU A 4 38.30 2.65 6.09
C LEU A 4 37.02 1.95 5.61
N GLY A 5 36.08 2.66 4.97
CA GLY A 5 34.79 2.10 4.57
C GLY A 5 33.94 1.61 5.73
N LEU A 6 34.06 2.21 6.92
CA LEU A 6 33.24 1.81 8.07
C LEU A 6 31.76 2.02 7.76
N GLN A 7 30.91 1.04 8.06
CA GLN A 7 29.46 1.13 7.82
C GLN A 7 28.75 2.17 8.71
N TYR A 8 29.38 2.58 9.80
CA TYR A 8 28.78 3.43 10.82
C TYR A 8 29.85 3.95 11.80
N ALA A 9 29.69 5.18 12.33
CA ALA A 9 30.57 5.76 13.34
C ALA A 9 29.80 6.29 14.55
N ILE A 10 30.27 5.96 15.76
CA ILE A 10 29.75 6.51 17.02
C ILE A 10 30.60 7.69 17.45
N LEU A 11 29.94 8.81 17.67
CA LEU A 11 30.49 10.06 18.13
C LEU A 11 30.30 10.25 19.64
N PRO A 12 31.25 10.89 20.36
CA PRO A 12 31.14 11.13 21.80
C PRO A 12 29.94 12.02 22.17
N PRO A 13 29.44 11.93 23.41
CA PRO A 13 28.31 12.74 23.86
C PRO A 13 28.65 14.23 23.86
N PRO A 14 27.68 15.11 23.50
CA PRO A 14 27.86 16.54 23.64
C PRO A 14 27.98 16.90 25.13
N HIS A 15 28.81 17.89 25.48
CA HIS A 15 29.04 18.27 26.88
C HIS A 15 27.75 18.57 27.66
N ALA A 16 26.74 19.14 26.99
CA ALA A 16 25.42 19.41 27.56
C ALA A 16 24.67 18.15 28.00
N ALA A 17 24.93 16.99 27.38
CA ALA A 17 24.32 15.72 27.75
C ALA A 17 24.88 15.13 29.05
N LEU A 18 26.02 15.64 29.55
CA LEU A 18 26.72 15.10 30.72
C LEU A 18 26.31 15.78 32.04
N GLY A 19 25.44 16.80 32.02
CA GLY A 19 24.93 17.46 33.23
C GLY A 19 25.97 18.21 34.07
N THR A 20 27.18 18.44 33.56
CA THR A 20 28.34 18.91 34.35
C THR A 20 28.38 20.42 34.65
N GLY A 21 27.27 21.16 34.50
CA GLY A 21 27.20 22.60 34.86
C GLY A 21 28.11 23.54 34.06
N THR A 22 28.92 23.04 33.12
CA THR A 22 29.77 23.85 32.26
C THR A 22 29.03 24.19 30.97
N SER A 23 28.69 25.47 30.80
CA SER A 23 28.03 26.03 29.60
C SER A 23 28.99 26.08 28.40
N ARG A 24 29.53 24.94 27.98
CA ARG A 24 30.22 24.85 26.69
C ARG A 24 29.21 24.48 25.63
N SER A 25 28.88 25.46 24.79
CA SER A 25 27.98 25.30 23.65
C SER A 25 28.45 24.15 22.75
N SER A 26 27.55 23.21 22.47
CA SER A 26 27.80 22.12 21.51
C SER A 26 27.63 22.57 20.05
N CYS A 27 27.39 23.86 19.79
CA CYS A 27 27.16 24.37 18.44
C CYS A 27 28.35 24.19 17.52
N GLY A 28 29.59 24.40 17.99
CA GLY A 28 30.78 24.16 17.16
C GLY A 28 30.91 22.69 16.75
N TYR A 29 30.52 21.78 17.65
CA TYR A 29 30.51 20.35 17.37
C TYR A 29 29.40 19.97 16.39
N ALA A 30 28.16 20.41 16.64
CA ALA A 30 27.04 20.19 15.74
C ALA A 30 27.31 20.77 14.35
N ARG A 31 27.88 21.98 14.25
CA ARG A 31 28.29 22.59 12.99
C ARG A 31 29.31 21.73 12.24
N ALA A 32 30.36 21.25 12.91
CA ALA A 32 31.37 20.41 12.25
C ALA A 32 30.77 19.09 11.73
N VAL A 33 29.83 18.50 12.47
CA VAL A 33 29.11 17.29 12.03
C VAL A 33 28.11 17.62 10.92
N GLY A 34 27.41 18.74 10.99
CA GLY A 34 26.52 19.22 9.92
C GLY A 34 27.28 19.47 8.61
N ASP A 35 28.42 20.17 8.67
CA ASP A 35 29.32 20.40 7.53
C ASP A 35 29.80 19.05 6.94
N LEU A 36 30.10 18.06 7.80
CA LEU A 36 30.49 16.71 7.39
C LEU A 36 29.37 15.96 6.67
N LEU A 37 28.14 16.04 7.20
CA LEU A 37 26.96 15.37 6.65
C LEU A 37 26.55 16.00 5.31
N ALA A 38 26.52 17.33 5.24
CA ALA A 38 26.20 18.07 4.01
C ALA A 38 27.28 17.97 2.93
N GLY A 39 28.55 17.88 3.32
CA GLY A 39 29.69 17.79 2.40
C GLY A 39 29.83 16.45 1.67
N GLY A 40 29.05 15.43 2.06
CA GLY A 40 29.08 14.09 1.49
C GLY A 40 30.41 13.37 1.72
N LEU A 41 30.47 12.44 2.66
CA LEU A 41 31.56 11.45 2.71
C LEU A 41 31.41 10.48 1.53
N PHE A 42 31.82 10.89 0.32
CA PHE A 42 31.83 10.02 -0.85
C PHE A 42 32.80 8.85 -0.64
N SER A 43 32.28 7.63 -0.52
CA SER A 43 33.10 6.43 -0.71
C SER A 43 33.20 6.15 -2.21
N LEU A 44 34.32 6.55 -2.82
CA LEU A 44 34.65 6.23 -4.22
C LEU A 44 34.64 4.72 -4.50
N ALA A 45 34.81 3.88 -3.47
CA ALA A 45 34.85 2.43 -3.60
C ALA A 45 33.48 1.75 -3.64
N ALA A 46 32.41 2.41 -3.15
CA ALA A 46 31.08 1.79 -3.02
C ALA A 46 29.99 2.42 -3.91
N MET A 47 30.21 3.61 -4.49
CA MET A 47 29.15 4.42 -5.12
C MET A 47 27.89 4.55 -4.22
N GLU A 48 28.06 4.50 -2.91
CA GLU A 48 27.00 4.61 -1.90
C GLU A 48 27.14 5.91 -1.10
N GLU A 49 26.02 6.34 -0.53
CA GLU A 49 25.93 7.45 0.42
C GLU A 49 26.89 7.26 1.61
N ALA A 50 27.36 8.39 2.16
CA ALA A 50 28.21 8.47 3.33
C ALA A 50 27.78 7.55 4.49
N ALA A 51 28.77 6.99 5.20
CA ALA A 51 28.53 6.16 6.37
C ALA A 51 27.72 6.95 7.43
N PRO A 52 26.56 6.45 7.86
CA PRO A 52 25.73 7.13 8.85
C PRO A 52 26.48 7.31 10.17
N VAL A 53 26.14 8.39 10.87
CA VAL A 53 26.76 8.80 12.13
C VAL A 53 25.74 8.68 13.24
N ALA A 54 26.15 8.16 14.42
CA ALA A 54 25.34 8.33 15.62
C ALA A 54 26.05 9.10 16.69
N LEU A 55 25.29 9.95 17.37
CA LEU A 55 25.73 10.62 18.58
C LEU A 55 25.43 9.73 19.79
N ARG A 56 26.46 9.42 20.59
CA ARG A 56 26.28 8.77 21.88
C ARG A 56 25.55 9.72 22.83
N VAL A 57 24.44 9.29 23.42
CA VAL A 57 23.69 10.11 24.39
C VAL A 57 23.13 9.24 25.51
N PRO A 58 23.18 9.69 26.78
CA PRO A 58 22.57 8.96 27.87
C PRO A 58 21.04 9.03 27.76
N ALA A 59 20.35 7.94 28.13
CA ALA A 59 18.89 7.83 28.12
C ALA A 59 18.21 8.63 29.25
N THR A 60 18.60 9.89 29.42
CA THR A 60 18.12 10.81 30.46
C THR A 60 17.35 11.98 29.84
N SER A 61 16.68 12.77 30.67
CA SER A 61 15.98 13.98 30.20
C SER A 61 16.93 15.04 29.63
N ASP A 62 18.09 15.26 30.27
CA ASP A 62 19.13 16.16 29.75
C ASP A 62 19.80 15.59 28.50
N GLY A 63 19.98 14.26 28.43
CA GLY A 63 20.47 13.57 27.25
C GLY A 63 19.56 13.77 26.05
N TRP A 64 18.24 13.67 26.22
CA TRP A 64 17.27 13.95 25.16
C TRP A 64 17.29 15.42 24.73
N ARG A 65 17.36 16.38 25.67
CA ARG A 65 17.47 17.81 25.33
C ARG A 65 18.72 18.11 24.52
N ALA A 66 19.85 17.52 24.91
CA ALA A 66 21.11 17.68 24.20
C ALA A 66 21.07 17.04 22.81
N TRP A 67 20.50 15.84 22.67
CA TRP A 67 20.23 15.19 21.38
C TRP A 67 19.34 16.06 20.49
N ASN A 68 18.22 16.53 21.02
CA ASN A 68 17.26 17.37 20.31
C ASN A 68 17.92 18.66 19.79
N CYS A 69 18.66 19.36 20.65
CA CYS A 69 19.43 20.54 20.24
C CYS A 69 20.43 20.20 19.13
N PHE A 70 21.19 19.11 19.28
CA PHE A 70 22.21 18.71 18.32
C PHE A 70 21.61 18.36 16.94
N ARG A 71 20.57 17.53 16.90
CA ARG A 71 19.92 17.14 15.63
C ARG A 71 19.23 18.30 14.94
N THR A 72 18.66 19.24 15.69
CA THR A 72 18.05 20.45 15.13
C THR A 72 19.11 21.38 14.52
N LEU A 73 20.28 21.53 15.16
CA LEU A 73 21.39 22.29 14.58
C LEU A 73 21.96 21.64 13.30
N CYS A 74 21.79 20.34 13.14
CA CYS A 74 22.13 19.58 11.93
C CYS A 74 20.95 19.47 10.94
N ASP A 75 19.91 20.29 11.07
CA ASP A 75 18.70 20.28 10.24
C ASP A 75 18.08 18.89 10.05
N HIS A 76 18.05 18.09 11.13
CA HIS A 76 17.40 16.78 11.15
C HIS A 76 17.90 15.82 10.04
N HIS A 77 19.19 15.93 9.67
CA HIS A 77 19.79 15.16 8.58
C HIS A 77 19.55 13.65 8.72
N ALA A 78 19.11 12.98 7.64
CA ALA A 78 18.67 11.57 7.67
C ALA A 78 19.77 10.58 8.10
N GLN A 79 21.04 10.91 7.85
CA GLN A 79 22.19 10.09 8.25
C GLN A 79 22.65 10.29 9.69
N LEU A 80 22.03 11.21 10.44
CA LEU A 80 22.31 11.44 11.86
C LEU A 80 21.34 10.63 12.72
N SER A 81 21.88 9.76 13.54
CA SER A 81 21.13 8.85 14.42
C SER A 81 21.60 8.93 15.88
N CYS A 82 20.92 8.20 16.76
CA CYS A 82 21.21 8.16 18.19
C CYS A 82 21.85 6.81 18.57
N ALA A 83 22.96 6.87 19.32
CA ALA A 83 23.54 5.74 20.03
C ALA A 83 23.18 5.88 21.51
N LEU A 84 22.06 5.26 21.89
CA LEU A 84 21.44 5.46 23.19
C LEU A 84 22.15 4.67 24.28
N GLU A 85 22.78 5.34 25.23
CA GLU A 85 23.42 4.71 26.38
C GLU A 85 22.43 4.56 27.53
N LEU A 86 22.16 3.32 27.94
CA LEU A 86 21.32 3.06 29.10
C LEU A 86 22.10 3.27 30.39
N SER A 87 21.61 4.18 31.22
CA SER A 87 22.12 4.42 32.56
C SER A 87 21.10 4.01 33.63
N VAL A 88 21.58 3.72 34.84
CA VAL A 88 20.72 3.54 36.02
C VAL A 88 20.33 4.92 36.53
N ASP A 89 19.26 5.49 35.97
CA ASP A 89 18.86 6.86 36.27
C ASP A 89 17.48 6.96 36.95
N LYS A 90 17.13 8.19 37.36
CA LYS A 90 15.84 8.53 37.98
C LYS A 90 14.79 8.97 36.95
N THR A 91 15.02 8.74 35.65
CA THR A 91 14.15 9.22 34.58
C THR A 91 12.78 8.53 34.65
N SER A 92 11.71 9.29 34.39
CA SER A 92 10.35 8.75 34.40
C SER A 92 10.09 7.85 33.19
N ASP A 93 9.10 6.94 33.27
CA ASP A 93 8.80 6.03 32.16
C ASP A 93 8.39 6.79 30.89
N LYS A 94 7.60 7.87 31.05
CA LYS A 94 7.19 8.76 29.94
C LYS A 94 8.38 9.47 29.29
N GLU A 95 9.38 9.89 30.06
CA GLU A 95 10.58 10.51 29.51
C GLU A 95 11.47 9.52 28.75
N LEU A 96 11.50 8.25 29.17
CA LEU A 96 12.22 7.17 28.49
C LEU A 96 11.51 6.78 27.18
N GLU A 97 10.17 6.78 27.17
CA GLU A 97 9.37 6.47 25.97
C GLU A 97 9.61 7.45 24.82
N ARG A 98 10.07 8.69 25.07
CA ARG A 98 10.47 9.64 24.02
C ARG A 98 11.48 9.05 23.04
N TRP A 99 12.39 8.20 23.52
CA TRP A 99 13.41 7.58 22.68
C TRP A 99 12.86 6.60 21.65
N LEU A 100 11.60 6.16 21.78
CA LEU A 100 10.94 5.29 20.79
C LEU A 100 10.61 6.03 19.48
N ALA A 101 10.49 7.36 19.53
CA ALA A 101 10.29 8.20 18.35
C ALA A 101 11.60 8.61 17.67
N GLU A 102 12.71 8.58 18.41
CA GLU A 102 13.99 9.05 17.91
C GLU A 102 14.65 8.00 17.00
N PRO A 103 15.53 8.40 16.06
CA PRO A 103 16.26 7.46 15.20
C PRO A 103 17.37 6.75 15.97
N VAL A 104 17.01 5.90 16.93
CA VAL A 104 17.94 5.09 17.73
C VAL A 104 18.45 3.95 16.86
N ARG A 105 19.74 3.99 16.52
CA ARG A 105 20.39 2.95 15.71
C ARG A 105 21.04 1.87 16.58
N SER A 106 21.57 2.26 17.73
CA SER A 106 22.21 1.35 18.67
C SER A 106 21.92 1.69 20.12
N VAL A 107 21.86 0.67 20.97
CA VAL A 107 21.73 0.78 22.43
C VAL A 107 23.02 0.33 23.09
N ILE A 108 23.67 1.21 23.85
CA ILE A 108 24.93 0.95 24.57
C ILE A 108 24.60 0.57 26.01
N LEU A 109 25.09 -0.59 26.44
CA LEU A 109 24.95 -1.13 27.79
C LEU A 109 26.30 -1.13 28.50
N PRO A 110 26.65 -0.06 29.24
CA PRO A 110 27.85 -0.05 30.07
C PRO A 110 27.76 -1.08 31.20
N PRO A 111 28.88 -1.51 31.80
CA PRO A 111 28.85 -2.42 32.96
C PRO A 111 27.97 -1.90 34.09
N SER A 112 27.95 -0.57 34.30
CA SER A 112 27.13 0.11 35.29
C SER A 112 25.62 0.07 35.02
N ALA A 113 25.17 -0.33 33.82
CA ALA A 113 23.76 -0.50 33.51
C ALA A 113 23.16 -1.76 34.16
N PHE A 114 24.01 -2.72 34.56
CA PHE A 114 23.57 -4.00 35.12
C PHE A 114 23.63 -3.98 36.64
N LEU A 115 22.67 -4.66 37.25
CA LEU A 115 22.63 -5.03 38.66
C LEU A 115 22.81 -6.54 38.78
N LEU A 116 23.25 -7.03 39.93
CA LEU A 116 23.25 -8.47 40.20
C LEU A 116 21.92 -8.90 40.83
N ASN A 117 21.36 -10.00 40.34
CA ASN A 117 20.21 -10.64 40.98
C ASN A 117 20.64 -11.43 42.24
N ARG A 118 19.68 -12.02 42.96
CA ARG A 118 19.95 -12.83 44.17
C ARG A 118 20.89 -14.02 43.94
N SER A 119 20.98 -14.49 42.71
CA SER A 119 21.83 -15.61 42.28
C SER A 119 23.18 -15.15 41.70
N GLY A 120 23.49 -13.84 41.76
CA GLY A 120 24.75 -13.28 41.27
C GLY A 120 24.85 -13.06 39.77
N TYR A 121 23.75 -13.18 39.01
CA TYR A 121 23.74 -12.94 37.55
C TYR A 121 23.37 -11.49 37.19
N PRO A 122 23.95 -10.93 36.12
CA PRO A 122 23.67 -9.57 35.69
C PRO A 122 22.25 -9.46 35.10
N VAL A 123 21.51 -8.45 35.54
CA VAL A 123 20.16 -8.12 35.09
C VAL A 123 20.02 -6.61 34.92
N LEU A 124 19.15 -6.18 34.01
CA LEU A 124 18.84 -4.75 33.85
C LEU A 124 17.78 -4.31 34.89
N PRO A 125 17.86 -3.06 35.38
CA PRO A 125 16.76 -2.44 36.11
C PRO A 125 15.45 -2.50 35.32
N LYS A 126 14.31 -2.59 36.02
CA LYS A 126 12.98 -2.77 35.41
C LYS A 126 12.69 -1.79 34.26
N LYS A 127 13.00 -0.50 34.43
CA LYS A 127 12.77 0.53 33.42
C LYS A 127 13.67 0.38 32.19
N ALA A 128 14.97 0.15 32.40
CA ALA A 128 15.94 -0.08 31.33
C ALA A 128 15.60 -1.35 30.53
N LYS A 129 15.21 -2.42 31.23
CA LYS A 129 14.68 -3.64 30.61
C LYS A 129 13.46 -3.33 29.72
N ALA A 130 12.46 -2.63 30.26
CA ALA A 130 11.23 -2.31 29.52
C ALA A 130 11.50 -1.45 28.27
N LEU A 131 12.38 -0.46 28.36
CA LEU A 131 12.79 0.35 27.21
C LEU A 131 13.50 -0.51 26.15
N LEU A 132 14.46 -1.35 26.57
CA LEU A 132 15.19 -2.23 25.66
C LEU A 132 14.26 -3.23 24.94
N GLU A 133 13.30 -3.81 25.66
CA GLU A 133 12.29 -4.72 25.10
C GLU A 133 11.44 -4.05 24.01
N LYS A 134 11.05 -2.78 24.22
CA LYS A 134 10.38 -1.98 23.19
C LYS A 134 11.30 -1.71 22.01
N LEU A 135 12.54 -1.27 22.25
CA LEU A 135 13.54 -0.95 21.21
C LEU A 135 13.96 -2.16 20.37
N PHE A 136 13.84 -3.39 20.86
CA PHE A 136 14.06 -4.58 20.03
C PHE A 136 13.15 -4.61 18.79
N ARG A 137 11.93 -4.08 18.89
CA ARG A 137 10.99 -3.98 17.75
C ARG A 137 11.43 -2.93 16.71
N HIS A 138 12.36 -2.04 17.07
CA HIS A 138 12.97 -1.03 16.19
C HIS A 138 14.26 -1.51 15.51
N GLN A 139 14.61 -2.80 15.62
CA GLN A 139 15.79 -3.39 14.96
C GLN A 139 17.12 -2.72 15.35
N VAL A 140 17.22 -2.25 16.60
CA VAL A 140 18.45 -1.63 17.13
C VAL A 140 19.58 -2.63 17.29
N GLN A 141 20.82 -2.18 17.13
CA GLN A 141 22.01 -2.95 17.51
C GLN A 141 22.32 -2.76 18.99
N VAL A 142 22.54 -3.85 19.75
CA VAL A 142 22.93 -3.75 21.17
C VAL A 142 24.44 -3.88 21.31
N ILE A 143 25.06 -2.89 21.95
CA ILE A 143 26.50 -2.82 22.22
C ILE A 143 26.70 -3.05 23.72
N ILE A 144 27.34 -4.16 24.09
CA ILE A 144 27.66 -4.48 25.48
C ILE A 144 29.11 -4.12 25.74
N CYS A 145 29.36 -3.23 26.70
CA CYS A 145 30.72 -2.80 27.02
C CYS A 145 31.34 -3.69 28.11
N GLU A 146 32.63 -3.96 27.96
CA GLU A 146 33.41 -4.72 28.94
C GLU A 146 33.92 -3.80 30.07
N PRO A 147 33.94 -4.27 31.34
CA PRO A 147 34.59 -3.55 32.43
C PRO A 147 36.11 -3.45 32.21
N ALA A 148 36.70 -2.32 32.61
CA ALA A 148 38.14 -2.07 32.47
C ALA A 148 39.03 -2.94 33.39
N THR A 149 38.44 -3.57 34.41
CA THR A 149 39.12 -4.46 35.36
C THR A 149 38.57 -5.87 35.23
N SER A 150 39.41 -6.88 35.49
CA SER A 150 39.02 -8.29 35.48
C SER A 150 37.82 -8.53 36.41
N ALA A 151 36.65 -8.70 35.79
CA ALA A 151 35.40 -9.01 36.46
C ALA A 151 35.39 -10.49 36.88
N GLY A 152 34.71 -10.82 37.99
CA GLY A 152 34.50 -12.22 38.40
C GLY A 152 33.77 -13.03 37.32
N GLU A 153 33.75 -14.37 37.43
CA GLU A 153 33.16 -15.28 36.41
C GLU A 153 31.74 -14.90 35.96
N HIS A 154 30.93 -14.32 36.86
CA HIS A 154 29.55 -13.90 36.59
C HIS A 154 29.41 -12.43 36.13
N GLU A 155 30.47 -11.64 36.20
CA GLU A 155 30.51 -10.22 35.82
C GLU A 155 31.20 -9.98 34.47
N GLY A 156 31.56 -11.05 33.75
CA GLY A 156 32.17 -10.99 32.43
C GLY A 156 31.19 -10.57 31.31
N LEU A 157 31.70 -10.53 30.07
CA LEU A 157 30.90 -10.17 28.89
C LEU A 157 29.81 -11.23 28.57
N LEU A 158 30.15 -12.51 28.64
CA LEU A 158 29.26 -13.63 28.26
C LEU A 158 27.96 -13.71 29.08
N PRO A 159 27.96 -13.57 30.42
CA PRO A 159 26.72 -13.53 31.20
C PRO A 159 25.78 -12.39 30.80
N ARG A 160 26.32 -11.19 30.54
CA ARG A 160 25.52 -10.02 30.10
C ARG A 160 24.93 -10.25 28.70
N GLN A 161 25.73 -10.79 27.78
CA GLN A 161 25.26 -11.14 26.43
C GLN A 161 24.14 -12.18 26.48
N SER A 162 24.32 -13.24 27.27
CA SER A 162 23.31 -14.28 27.46
C SER A 162 22.00 -13.71 28.01
N TYR A 163 22.07 -12.81 29.00
CA TYR A 163 20.89 -12.16 29.55
C TYR A 163 20.13 -11.33 28.50
N VAL A 164 20.83 -10.48 27.72
CA VAL A 164 20.21 -9.69 26.66
C VAL A 164 19.58 -10.57 25.57
N ALA A 165 20.27 -11.65 25.17
CA ALA A 165 19.75 -12.62 24.21
C ALA A 165 18.49 -13.31 24.73
N GLN A 166 18.45 -13.67 26.02
CA GLN A 166 17.25 -14.22 26.66
C GLN A 166 16.09 -13.23 26.67
N LEU A 167 16.35 -11.94 26.93
CA LEU A 167 15.31 -10.91 26.85
C LEU A 167 14.69 -10.83 25.44
N PHE A 168 15.53 -10.86 24.40
CA PHE A 168 15.06 -10.85 23.02
C PHE A 168 14.27 -12.11 22.66
N GLN A 169 14.77 -13.29 23.05
CA GLN A 169 14.11 -14.59 22.79
C GLN A 169 12.79 -14.74 23.56
N ALA A 170 12.64 -14.06 24.70
CA ALA A 170 11.42 -14.08 25.50
C ALA A 170 10.32 -13.14 24.96
N LEU A 171 10.58 -12.35 23.91
CA LEU A 171 9.56 -11.50 23.31
C LEU A 171 8.43 -12.36 22.74
N PRO A 172 7.16 -11.97 22.95
CA PRO A 172 6.04 -12.68 22.36
C PRO A 172 6.10 -12.59 20.82
N PRO A 173 5.72 -13.66 20.10
CA PRO A 173 5.62 -13.62 18.65
C PRO A 173 4.58 -12.57 18.21
N LEU A 174 4.82 -11.94 17.07
CA LEU A 174 3.88 -10.99 16.48
C LEU A 174 2.58 -11.72 16.07
N SER A 175 1.44 -11.10 16.39
CA SER A 175 0.13 -11.52 15.88
C SER A 175 0.05 -11.31 14.36
N GLN A 176 -1.01 -11.82 13.70
CA GLN A 176 -1.21 -11.58 12.27
C GLN A 176 -1.33 -10.08 11.96
N ALA A 177 -2.14 -9.36 12.77
CA ALA A 177 -2.31 -7.92 12.67
C ALA A 177 -0.98 -7.18 12.85
N ASP A 178 -0.18 -7.55 13.86
CA ASP A 178 1.12 -6.91 14.10
C ASP A 178 2.12 -7.17 12.97
N ARG A 179 2.12 -8.37 12.37
CA ARG A 179 2.99 -8.68 11.22
C ARG A 179 2.62 -7.83 10.01
N PHE A 180 1.32 -7.71 9.73
CA PHE A 180 0.81 -6.86 8.66
C PHE A 180 1.14 -5.38 8.90
N ALA A 181 0.97 -4.90 10.14
CA ALA A 181 1.32 -3.54 10.50
C ALA A 181 2.83 -3.28 10.36
N TYR A 182 3.65 -4.26 10.75
CA TYR A 182 5.11 -4.15 10.71
C TYR A 182 5.68 -4.01 9.28
N THR A 183 5.02 -4.59 8.26
CA THR A 183 5.42 -4.40 6.86
C THR A 183 5.14 -2.98 6.35
N HIS A 184 4.29 -2.22 7.03
CA HIS A 184 3.87 -0.86 6.67
C HIS A 184 4.38 0.20 7.66
N LYS A 185 5.27 -0.17 8.58
CA LYS A 185 5.79 0.70 9.63
C LYS A 185 6.33 2.02 9.06
N ASP A 186 5.86 3.13 9.61
CA ASP A 186 6.27 4.51 9.29
C ASP A 186 6.29 4.87 7.80
N THR A 187 5.53 4.15 6.98
CA THR A 187 5.36 4.46 5.56
C THR A 187 4.18 5.41 5.39
N LEU A 188 4.43 6.63 4.91
CA LEU A 188 3.39 7.61 4.61
C LEU A 188 2.59 7.16 3.39
N GLN A 189 1.27 7.02 3.55
CA GLN A 189 0.35 6.65 2.48
C GLN A 189 -0.67 7.76 2.29
N ALA A 190 -1.03 8.04 1.03
CA ALA A 190 -2.17 8.90 0.77
C ALA A 190 -3.45 8.19 1.27
N PRO A 191 -4.35 8.89 1.98
CA PRO A 191 -5.66 8.33 2.30
C PRO A 191 -6.39 7.95 1.01
N LEU A 192 -7.06 6.80 1.03
CA LEU A 192 -7.89 6.37 -0.10
C LEU A 192 -9.03 7.36 -0.31
N GLN A 193 -9.50 7.48 -1.56
CA GLN A 193 -10.66 8.30 -1.91
C GLN A 193 -11.72 7.48 -2.67
N PRO A 194 -12.38 6.48 -2.04
CA PRO A 194 -13.23 5.52 -2.75
C PRO A 194 -14.45 6.14 -3.44
N LEU A 195 -14.86 7.35 -3.04
CA LEU A 195 -15.91 8.08 -3.74
C LEU A 195 -15.43 8.62 -5.09
N ALA A 196 -14.25 9.25 -5.11
CA ALA A 196 -13.66 9.84 -6.30
C ALA A 196 -13.08 8.75 -7.23
N ASP A 197 -12.34 7.80 -6.64
CA ASP A 197 -11.60 6.77 -7.37
C ASP A 197 -12.31 5.41 -7.32
N ASN A 198 -12.10 4.58 -8.33
CA ASN A 198 -12.56 3.20 -8.31
C ASN A 198 -11.43 2.32 -7.77
N LEU A 199 -11.64 1.75 -6.59
CA LEU A 199 -10.63 0.89 -5.95
C LEU A 199 -10.33 -0.37 -6.77
N GLU A 200 -9.09 -0.81 -6.68
CA GLU A 200 -8.57 -2.03 -7.30
C GLU A 200 -9.02 -3.28 -6.53
N SER A 201 -9.01 -4.44 -7.22
CA SER A 201 -9.45 -5.70 -6.61
C SER A 201 -8.58 -6.13 -5.42
N GLU A 202 -7.28 -5.87 -5.47
CA GLU A 202 -6.34 -6.20 -4.38
C GLU A 202 -6.63 -5.38 -3.12
N THR A 203 -7.02 -4.11 -3.28
CA THR A 203 -7.44 -3.26 -2.15
C THR A 203 -8.67 -3.84 -1.44
N TYR A 204 -9.67 -4.29 -2.19
CA TYR A 204 -10.84 -4.98 -1.61
C TYR A 204 -10.45 -6.28 -0.92
N GLU A 205 -9.54 -7.06 -1.51
CA GLU A 205 -9.07 -8.31 -0.92
C GLU A 205 -8.40 -8.07 0.42
N LEU A 206 -7.54 -7.06 0.52
CA LEU A 206 -6.93 -6.66 1.78
C LEU A 206 -8.00 -6.31 2.83
N PHE A 207 -9.01 -5.51 2.47
CA PHE A 207 -10.12 -5.17 3.37
C PHE A 207 -10.91 -6.39 3.84
N GLU A 208 -11.03 -7.42 3.00
CA GLU A 208 -11.77 -8.64 3.27
C GLU A 208 -11.02 -9.59 4.20
N THR A 209 -9.70 -9.43 4.33
CA THR A 209 -8.90 -10.25 5.26
C THR A 209 -9.10 -9.91 6.74
N ASP A 210 -9.70 -8.76 7.07
CA ASP A 210 -9.99 -8.36 8.45
C ASP A 210 -11.25 -9.08 8.97
N PRO A 211 -11.10 -10.06 9.89
CA PRO A 211 -12.24 -10.83 10.36
C PRO A 211 -13.07 -10.06 11.39
N VAL A 212 -12.47 -9.09 12.09
CA VAL A 212 -13.12 -8.38 13.21
C VAL A 212 -14.13 -7.39 12.66
N LYS A 213 -13.78 -6.66 11.60
CA LYS A 213 -14.65 -5.65 10.98
C LYS A 213 -16.03 -6.23 10.64
N TYR A 214 -16.08 -7.25 9.78
CA TYR A 214 -17.37 -7.79 9.32
C TYR A 214 -18.13 -8.56 10.40
N ALA A 215 -17.43 -9.17 11.36
CA ALA A 215 -18.08 -9.79 12.52
C ALA A 215 -18.84 -8.76 13.36
N ARG A 216 -18.28 -7.56 13.55
CA ARG A 216 -18.94 -6.47 14.28
C ARG A 216 -20.14 -5.91 13.53
N TYR A 217 -20.04 -5.73 12.21
CA TYR A 217 -21.19 -5.35 11.37
C TYR A 217 -22.30 -6.41 11.39
N GLN A 218 -21.94 -7.70 11.33
CA GLN A 218 -22.91 -8.80 11.45
C GLN A 218 -23.63 -8.77 12.81
N GLU A 219 -22.90 -8.52 13.90
CA GLU A 219 -23.48 -8.43 15.23
C GLU A 219 -24.43 -7.25 15.36
N ALA A 220 -24.02 -6.06 14.90
CA ALA A 220 -24.87 -4.87 14.88
C ALA A 220 -26.18 -5.08 14.09
N ALA A 221 -26.09 -5.67 12.88
CA ALA A 221 -27.26 -5.98 12.07
C ALA A 221 -28.18 -7.02 12.75
N PHE A 222 -27.62 -8.01 13.43
CA PHE A 222 -28.42 -9.02 14.15
C PHE A 222 -29.19 -8.43 15.31
N ILE A 223 -28.55 -7.56 16.11
CA ILE A 223 -29.21 -6.88 17.22
C ILE A 223 -30.39 -6.06 16.68
N PHE A 224 -30.15 -5.28 15.62
CA PHE A 224 -31.21 -4.53 14.93
C PHE A 224 -32.38 -5.42 14.48
N PHE A 225 -32.09 -6.52 13.77
CA PHE A 225 -33.14 -7.40 13.26
C PHE A 225 -33.94 -8.09 14.37
N THR A 226 -33.28 -8.48 15.46
CA THR A 226 -33.91 -9.09 16.63
C THR A 226 -34.88 -8.10 17.28
N GLU A 227 -34.44 -6.86 17.53
CA GLU A 227 -35.29 -5.82 18.11
C GLU A 227 -36.50 -5.49 17.23
N ARG A 228 -36.32 -5.39 15.91
CA ARG A 228 -37.43 -5.14 14.98
C ARG A 228 -38.46 -6.26 14.94
N LYS A 229 -38.00 -7.51 15.03
CA LYS A 229 -38.88 -8.69 15.14
C LYS A 229 -39.68 -8.65 16.44
N GLU A 230 -39.04 -8.35 17.57
CA GLU A 230 -39.70 -8.26 18.88
C GLU A 230 -40.72 -7.11 18.94
N GLN A 231 -40.45 -6.00 18.25
CA GLN A 231 -41.39 -4.88 18.08
C GLN A 231 -42.58 -5.20 17.16
N GLY A 232 -42.62 -6.40 16.54
CA GLY A 232 -43.68 -6.81 15.65
C GLY A 232 -43.68 -6.12 14.28
N ARG A 233 -42.52 -5.61 13.81
CA ARG A 233 -42.39 -5.00 12.48
C ARG A 233 -42.76 -6.04 11.40
N PRO A 234 -43.61 -5.70 10.40
CA PRO A 234 -43.95 -6.63 9.34
C PRO A 234 -42.75 -6.99 8.45
N MET A 235 -42.63 -8.27 8.14
CA MET A 235 -41.61 -8.81 7.22
C MET A 235 -42.14 -8.86 5.76
N PRO A 236 -41.27 -8.84 4.73
CA PRO A 236 -39.80 -8.77 4.82
C PRO A 236 -39.29 -7.36 5.14
N PHE A 237 -38.21 -7.27 5.94
CA PHE A 237 -37.52 -6.00 6.20
C PHE A 237 -36.73 -5.55 4.98
N CYS A 238 -36.71 -4.25 4.69
CA CYS A 238 -35.91 -3.68 3.62
C CYS A 238 -34.54 -3.25 4.16
N ALA A 239 -33.48 -3.94 3.75
CA ALA A 239 -32.10 -3.61 4.07
C ALA A 239 -31.39 -3.03 2.85
N MET A 240 -30.57 -1.99 3.03
CA MET A 240 -29.76 -1.42 1.95
C MET A 240 -28.29 -1.39 2.37
N VAL A 241 -27.45 -2.13 1.66
CA VAL A 241 -25.98 -2.05 1.81
C VAL A 241 -25.47 -1.02 0.80
N LEU A 242 -24.96 0.12 1.29
CA LEU A 242 -24.51 1.24 0.46
C LEU A 242 -22.98 1.32 0.44
N GLY A 243 -22.39 1.20 -0.75
CA GLY A 243 -20.96 0.93 -0.90
C GLY A 243 -20.66 -0.55 -0.66
N ALA A 244 -21.36 -1.42 -1.39
CA ALA A 244 -21.33 -2.86 -1.15
C ALA A 244 -19.98 -3.54 -1.47
N GLY A 245 -19.09 -2.88 -2.22
CA GLY A 245 -17.82 -3.42 -2.68
C GLY A 245 -18.01 -4.77 -3.39
N ARG A 246 -17.18 -5.76 -3.05
CA ARG A 246 -17.34 -7.14 -3.56
C ARG A 246 -18.33 -7.99 -2.75
N GLY A 247 -19.05 -7.39 -1.80
CA GLY A 247 -20.16 -7.99 -1.05
C GLY A 247 -19.91 -8.61 0.34
N PRO A 248 -18.81 -8.36 1.08
CA PRO A 248 -18.65 -8.93 2.42
C PRO A 248 -19.73 -8.44 3.42
N LEU A 249 -20.15 -7.17 3.35
CA LEU A 249 -21.26 -6.67 4.17
C LEU A 249 -22.62 -7.21 3.75
N VAL A 250 -22.81 -7.52 2.47
CA VAL A 250 -24.02 -8.20 1.99
C VAL A 250 -24.12 -9.58 2.65
N GLU A 251 -23.03 -10.34 2.64
CA GLU A 251 -22.95 -11.63 3.31
C GLU A 251 -23.18 -11.52 4.83
N ALA A 252 -22.51 -10.57 5.49
CA ALA A 252 -22.68 -10.33 6.92
C ALA A 252 -24.15 -10.01 7.28
N THR A 253 -24.81 -9.18 6.47
CA THR A 253 -26.22 -8.80 6.67
C THR A 253 -27.15 -10.01 6.47
N LEU A 254 -26.90 -10.84 5.46
CA LEU A 254 -27.68 -12.06 5.23
C LEU A 254 -27.53 -13.05 6.39
N LYS A 255 -26.30 -13.27 6.88
CA LYS A 255 -26.03 -14.13 8.04
C LYS A 255 -26.69 -13.60 9.32
N ALA A 256 -26.69 -12.28 9.51
CA ALA A 256 -27.38 -11.64 10.63
C ALA A 256 -28.89 -11.87 10.58
N ALA A 257 -29.50 -11.72 9.39
CA ALA A 257 -30.93 -11.95 9.20
C ALA A 257 -31.32 -13.42 9.39
N GLU A 258 -30.51 -14.35 8.88
CA GLU A 258 -30.67 -15.79 9.10
C GLU A 258 -30.61 -16.12 10.60
N ARG A 259 -29.60 -15.60 11.31
CA ARG A 259 -29.43 -15.80 12.76
C ARG A 259 -30.59 -15.22 13.58
N ALA A 260 -31.14 -14.08 13.16
CA ALA A 260 -32.31 -13.46 13.80
C ALA A 260 -33.65 -14.13 13.38
N GLU A 261 -33.61 -15.08 12.44
CA GLU A 261 -34.77 -15.73 11.83
C GLU A 261 -35.78 -14.69 11.31
N VAL A 262 -35.30 -13.76 10.48
CA VAL A 262 -36.12 -12.74 9.81
C VAL A 262 -35.98 -12.86 8.29
N GLN A 263 -37.04 -12.48 7.57
CA GLN A 263 -36.98 -12.34 6.11
C GLN A 263 -36.57 -10.92 5.74
N ILE A 264 -35.61 -10.78 4.83
CA ILE A 264 -35.16 -9.48 4.31
C ILE A 264 -35.25 -9.41 2.79
N GLU A 265 -35.48 -8.22 2.28
CA GLU A 265 -35.22 -7.80 0.91
C GLU A 265 -34.02 -6.85 0.94
N LEU A 266 -32.92 -7.23 0.27
CA LEU A 266 -31.65 -6.50 0.38
C LEU A 266 -31.29 -5.82 -0.95
N TYR A 267 -30.97 -4.53 -0.90
CA TYR A 267 -30.39 -3.78 -2.03
C TYR A 267 -28.89 -3.57 -1.77
N ALA A 268 -28.05 -4.02 -2.68
CA ALA A 268 -26.60 -3.83 -2.61
C ALA A 268 -26.20 -2.78 -3.67
N VAL A 269 -25.98 -1.55 -3.21
CA VAL A 269 -25.68 -0.38 -4.06
C VAL A 269 -24.17 -0.18 -4.13
N GLU A 270 -23.63 -0.11 -5.34
CA GLU A 270 -22.20 0.07 -5.57
C GLU A 270 -21.96 0.93 -6.82
N LYS A 271 -21.10 1.95 -6.69
CA LYS A 271 -20.78 2.89 -7.77
C LYS A 271 -19.62 2.41 -8.64
N ASN A 272 -18.68 1.66 -8.07
CA ASN A 272 -17.54 1.11 -8.80
C ASN A 272 -18.01 -0.02 -9.73
N PRO A 273 -18.00 0.17 -11.07
CA PRO A 273 -18.50 -0.82 -12.01
C PRO A 273 -17.73 -2.16 -11.93
N ASN A 274 -16.45 -2.12 -11.57
CA ASN A 274 -15.61 -3.32 -11.43
C ASN A 274 -16.07 -4.18 -10.24
N ALA A 275 -16.35 -3.55 -9.10
CA ALA A 275 -16.88 -4.22 -7.92
C ALA A 275 -18.29 -4.79 -8.15
N VAL A 276 -19.14 -4.09 -8.93
CA VAL A 276 -20.47 -4.58 -9.34
C VAL A 276 -20.38 -5.91 -10.08
N HIS A 277 -19.37 -6.13 -10.92
CA HIS A 277 -19.17 -7.42 -11.60
C HIS A 277 -18.91 -8.55 -10.60
N ALA A 278 -18.02 -8.33 -9.62
CA ALA A 278 -17.75 -9.27 -8.55
C ALA A 278 -19.01 -9.57 -7.71
N LEU A 279 -19.78 -8.53 -7.40
CA LEU A 279 -21.01 -8.63 -6.61
C LEU A 279 -22.12 -9.42 -7.35
N ARG A 280 -22.30 -9.18 -8.66
CA ARG A 280 -23.22 -9.97 -9.51
C ARG A 280 -22.77 -11.42 -9.66
N HIS A 281 -21.47 -11.67 -9.69
CA HIS A 281 -20.92 -13.02 -9.69
C HIS A 281 -21.20 -13.72 -8.35
N ARG A 282 -20.88 -13.09 -7.21
CA ARG A 282 -21.21 -13.61 -5.86
C ARG A 282 -22.69 -13.91 -5.73
N LYS A 283 -23.58 -12.99 -6.14
CA LYS A 283 -25.03 -13.20 -6.11
C LYS A 283 -25.45 -14.53 -6.76
N ARG A 284 -24.88 -14.86 -7.94
CA ARG A 284 -25.18 -16.11 -8.66
C ARG A 284 -24.53 -17.32 -8.00
N ARG A 285 -23.24 -17.22 -7.64
CA ARG A 285 -22.44 -18.30 -7.05
C ARG A 285 -22.97 -18.72 -5.68
N ASP A 286 -23.29 -17.74 -4.83
CA ASP A 286 -23.68 -17.93 -3.43
C ASP A 286 -25.21 -18.08 -3.27
N GLY A 287 -25.99 -18.02 -4.37
CA GLY A 287 -27.43 -18.22 -4.34
C GLY A 287 -28.22 -17.12 -3.64
N TRP A 288 -27.77 -15.86 -3.69
CA TRP A 288 -28.43 -14.72 -3.02
C TRP A 288 -29.70 -14.28 -3.76
N THR A 289 -30.80 -15.00 -3.52
CA THR A 289 -32.09 -14.76 -4.19
C THR A 289 -32.79 -13.48 -3.71
N SER A 290 -32.60 -13.09 -2.44
CA SER A 290 -33.20 -11.89 -1.84
C SER A 290 -32.41 -10.59 -2.08
N VAL A 291 -31.29 -10.65 -2.80
CA VAL A 291 -30.39 -9.51 -3.03
C VAL A 291 -30.62 -8.89 -4.41
N GLN A 292 -30.83 -7.59 -4.47
CA GLN A 292 -30.84 -6.79 -5.70
C GLN A 292 -29.55 -5.99 -5.81
N VAL A 293 -28.75 -6.23 -6.86
CA VAL A 293 -27.51 -5.47 -7.11
C VAL A 293 -27.85 -4.21 -7.92
N VAL A 294 -27.54 -3.05 -7.36
CA VAL A 294 -27.84 -1.74 -7.94
C VAL A 294 -26.52 -1.05 -8.33
N PRO A 295 -26.19 -0.97 -9.62
CA PRO A 295 -25.05 -0.18 -10.07
C PRO A 295 -25.38 1.31 -10.00
N GLY A 296 -24.54 2.09 -9.33
CA GLY A 296 -24.63 3.54 -9.31
C GLY A 296 -24.32 4.17 -7.96
N ASP A 297 -24.24 5.50 -7.97
CA ASP A 297 -24.02 6.30 -6.77
C ASP A 297 -25.29 6.38 -5.92
N MET A 298 -25.18 6.10 -4.62
CA MET A 298 -26.28 6.19 -3.65
C MET A 298 -26.88 7.62 -3.58
N ARG A 299 -26.10 8.65 -3.88
CA ARG A 299 -26.54 10.05 -3.91
C ARG A 299 -27.43 10.34 -5.11
N SER A 300 -27.37 9.56 -6.19
CA SER A 300 -28.23 9.74 -7.38
C SER A 300 -29.31 8.67 -7.56
N TRP A 301 -29.18 7.51 -6.93
CA TRP A 301 -30.15 6.41 -7.08
C TRP A 301 -31.56 6.79 -6.59
N THR A 302 -32.61 6.14 -7.09
CA THR A 302 -33.97 6.30 -6.56
C THR A 302 -34.45 4.94 -6.09
N ALA A 303 -34.46 4.75 -4.77
CA ALA A 303 -34.87 3.49 -4.18
C ALA A 303 -36.37 3.23 -4.43
N PRO A 304 -36.77 2.00 -4.82
CA PRO A 304 -38.17 1.66 -5.08
C PRO A 304 -39.02 1.57 -3.80
N LYS A 305 -38.38 1.43 -2.64
CA LYS A 305 -39.01 1.34 -1.32
C LYS A 305 -38.09 1.97 -0.27
N LYS A 306 -38.67 2.41 0.85
CA LYS A 306 -37.92 2.90 2.02
C LYS A 306 -37.25 1.75 2.78
N ALA A 307 -36.03 1.97 3.27
CA ALA A 307 -35.24 1.03 4.04
C ALA A 307 -35.62 1.05 5.54
N ASP A 308 -35.74 -0.12 6.15
CA ASP A 308 -35.74 -0.26 7.61
C ASP A 308 -34.32 -0.06 8.17
N VAL A 309 -33.29 -0.49 7.43
CA VAL A 309 -31.89 -0.27 7.77
C VAL A 309 -31.02 0.05 6.55
N ILE A 310 -30.18 1.07 6.69
CA ILE A 310 -29.06 1.35 5.79
C ILE A 310 -27.78 0.87 6.48
N ILE A 311 -26.97 0.06 5.81
CA ILE A 311 -25.69 -0.45 6.30
C ILE A 311 -24.60 0.02 5.33
N SER A 312 -23.56 0.67 5.85
CA SER A 312 -22.47 1.20 5.03
C SER A 312 -21.15 1.10 5.76
N GLU A 313 -20.06 0.93 5.03
CA GLU A 313 -18.69 1.07 5.56
C GLU A 313 -17.95 1.97 4.58
N LEU A 314 -17.95 3.27 4.92
CA LEU A 314 -17.39 4.37 4.12
C LEU A 314 -16.41 5.18 4.99
N LEU A 315 -15.85 4.55 6.01
CA LEU A 315 -15.06 5.22 7.03
C LEU A 315 -13.59 5.20 6.63
N GLY A 316 -12.96 6.36 6.69
CA GLY A 316 -11.51 6.43 6.64
C GLY A 316 -10.90 6.39 8.04
N SER A 317 -9.57 6.47 8.10
CA SER A 317 -8.79 6.47 9.34
C SER A 317 -9.06 7.65 10.29
N PHE A 318 -9.75 8.69 9.83
CA PHE A 318 -10.23 9.82 10.63
C PHE A 318 -11.75 9.89 10.64
N GLY A 319 -12.43 8.76 10.42
CA GLY A 319 -13.87 8.62 10.43
C GLY A 319 -14.52 9.16 9.17
N ASP A 320 -14.53 10.48 9.00
CA ASP A 320 -15.27 11.17 7.93
C ASP A 320 -14.44 11.48 6.67
N ASN A 321 -13.14 11.17 6.66
CA ASN A 321 -12.21 11.56 5.58
C ASN A 321 -12.44 10.83 4.24
N GLU A 322 -13.32 9.85 4.20
CA GLU A 322 -13.79 9.19 2.96
C GLU A 322 -15.22 9.62 2.56
N LEU A 323 -15.69 10.73 3.12
CA LEU A 323 -16.95 11.42 2.76
C LEU A 323 -18.22 10.63 3.08
N SER A 324 -18.15 9.76 4.11
CA SER A 324 -19.31 9.08 4.68
C SER A 324 -20.47 10.05 4.99
N PRO A 325 -20.26 11.24 5.60
CA PRO A 325 -21.36 12.17 5.85
C PRO A 325 -22.12 12.58 4.59
N GLU A 326 -21.42 13.01 3.53
CA GLU A 326 -22.03 13.45 2.29
C GLU A 326 -22.73 12.30 1.54
N CYS A 327 -22.17 11.10 1.61
CA CYS A 327 -22.76 9.91 0.99
C CYS A 327 -24.09 9.54 1.67
N LEU A 328 -24.09 9.47 3.00
CA LEU A 328 -25.24 9.06 3.79
C LEU A 328 -26.31 10.15 3.88
N ASP A 329 -25.95 11.43 3.91
CA ASP A 329 -26.90 12.54 3.78
C ASP A 329 -27.70 12.44 2.49
N GLY A 330 -27.03 12.13 1.37
CA GLY A 330 -27.69 11.85 0.10
C GLY A 330 -28.64 10.67 0.26
N ALA A 331 -28.15 9.54 0.75
CA ALA A 331 -28.93 8.30 0.83
C ALA A 331 -30.07 8.30 1.86
N GLN A 332 -30.06 9.20 2.85
CA GLN A 332 -31.05 9.28 3.91
C GLN A 332 -32.49 9.44 3.38
N ARG A 333 -32.66 10.01 2.18
CA ARG A 333 -33.96 10.09 1.49
C ARG A 333 -34.61 8.73 1.22
N PHE A 334 -33.86 7.63 1.30
CA PHE A 334 -34.38 6.27 1.17
C PHE A 334 -34.71 5.62 2.51
N LEU A 335 -34.33 6.22 3.64
CA LEU A 335 -34.60 5.66 4.95
C LEU A 335 -36.07 5.87 5.33
N ALA A 336 -36.68 4.86 5.97
CA ALA A 336 -37.99 5.01 6.59
C ALA A 336 -37.92 6.04 7.75
N ASP A 337 -39.05 6.62 8.13
CA ASP A 337 -39.10 7.64 9.19
C ASP A 337 -38.59 7.09 10.53
N ASP A 338 -38.81 5.81 10.78
CA ASP A 338 -38.30 5.08 11.93
C ASP A 338 -37.07 4.23 11.61
N GLY A 339 -36.46 4.35 10.42
CA GLY A 339 -35.33 3.54 10.00
C GLY A 339 -34.01 3.92 10.69
N VAL A 340 -33.03 3.02 10.62
CA VAL A 340 -31.72 3.17 11.27
C VAL A 340 -30.57 3.12 10.26
N CYS A 341 -29.50 3.87 10.51
CA CYS A 341 -28.22 3.70 9.82
C CYS A 341 -27.25 2.92 10.70
N ILE A 342 -26.48 2.01 10.08
CA ILE A 342 -25.32 1.34 10.64
C ILE A 342 -24.12 1.71 9.76
N PRO A 343 -23.16 2.53 10.24
CA PRO A 343 -23.04 3.03 11.61
C PRO A 343 -24.04 4.11 12.00
N THR A 344 -24.35 4.16 13.30
CA THR A 344 -25.19 5.21 13.92
C THR A 344 -24.43 6.51 14.16
N SER A 345 -23.15 6.42 14.55
CA SER A 345 -22.30 7.60 14.70
C SER A 345 -20.82 7.25 14.64
N TYR A 346 -20.00 8.25 14.39
CA TYR A 346 -18.55 8.14 14.48
C TYR A 346 -17.93 9.48 14.85
N THR A 347 -16.84 9.39 15.60
CA THR A 347 -16.13 10.53 16.18
C THR A 347 -14.65 10.43 15.83
N ALA A 348 -14.15 11.44 15.12
CA ALA A 348 -12.72 11.62 14.87
C ALA A 348 -12.05 12.14 16.15
N ALA A 349 -10.84 11.69 16.45
CA ALA A 349 -10.10 12.09 17.65
C ALA A 349 -8.62 12.35 17.36
N LEU A 350 -8.01 13.27 18.10
CA LEU A 350 -6.65 13.75 17.86
C LEU A 350 -5.80 13.75 19.13
N THR A 351 -4.49 13.60 18.94
CA THR A 351 -3.48 13.85 19.97
C THR A 351 -2.19 14.38 19.31
N PRO A 352 -1.45 15.32 19.93
CA PRO A 352 -0.15 15.73 19.41
C PRO A 352 0.82 14.54 19.38
N VAL A 353 1.71 14.52 18.39
CA VAL A 353 2.69 13.43 18.23
C VAL A 353 4.08 13.98 17.90
N SER A 354 5.09 13.38 18.53
CA SER A 354 6.49 13.51 18.15
C SER A 354 6.86 12.34 17.23
N ALA A 355 7.09 12.62 15.95
CA ALA A 355 7.45 11.63 14.95
C ALA A 355 8.47 12.22 13.96
N PRO A 356 9.75 12.37 14.37
CA PRO A 356 10.76 13.06 13.57
C PRO A 356 11.04 12.37 12.23
N LEU A 357 10.98 11.03 12.18
CA LEU A 357 11.15 10.27 10.94
C LEU A 357 10.04 10.59 9.93
N LEU A 358 8.77 10.54 10.37
CA LEU A 358 7.61 10.82 9.52
C LEU A 358 7.59 12.26 9.02
N TRP A 359 7.93 13.20 9.90
CA TRP A 359 8.02 14.60 9.52
C TRP A 359 9.14 14.85 8.50
N ALA A 360 10.31 14.23 8.68
CA ALA A 360 11.40 14.32 7.70
C ALA A 360 11.00 13.72 6.35
N ASN A 361 10.32 12.57 6.36
CA ASN A 361 9.83 11.91 5.15
C ASN A 361 8.77 12.77 4.43
N ALA A 362 7.83 13.36 5.17
CA ALA A 362 6.82 14.27 4.63
C ALA A 362 7.48 15.52 4.03
N ARG A 363 8.45 16.12 4.73
CA ARG A 363 9.20 17.29 4.26
C ARG A 363 9.98 17.01 2.97
N GLN A 364 10.56 15.81 2.83
CA GLN A 364 11.32 15.42 1.65
C GLN A 364 10.44 15.08 0.45
N GLY A 365 9.20 14.65 0.69
CA GLY A 365 8.20 14.30 -0.33
C GLY A 365 8.64 13.18 -1.29
N ALA A 366 7.70 12.56 -2.00
CA ALA A 366 8.06 11.59 -3.04
C ALA A 366 8.61 12.25 -4.33
N ALA A 367 8.38 13.56 -4.51
CA ALA A 367 8.68 14.31 -5.73
C ALA A 367 9.60 15.54 -5.52
N GLY A 368 10.40 15.55 -4.45
CA GLY A 368 11.36 16.63 -4.16
C GLY A 368 10.97 17.59 -3.04
N GLY A 369 9.85 17.33 -2.37
CA GLY A 369 9.45 17.96 -1.11
C GLY A 369 8.84 19.35 -1.28
N GLY A 370 7.99 19.74 -0.33
CA GLY A 370 7.38 21.06 -0.34
C GLY A 370 6.43 21.32 0.83
N VAL A 371 5.97 22.57 0.91
CA VAL A 371 4.98 22.99 1.91
C VAL A 371 3.68 22.19 1.74
N ALA A 372 3.26 21.90 0.51
CA ALA A 372 2.05 21.14 0.21
C ALA A 372 2.06 19.71 0.78
N ASP A 373 3.23 19.05 0.86
CA ASP A 373 3.34 17.73 1.49
C ASP A 373 3.10 17.84 3.01
N LEU A 374 3.58 18.91 3.64
CA LEU A 374 3.30 19.20 5.06
C LEU A 374 1.89 19.75 5.31
N GLU A 375 1.09 19.95 4.26
CA GLU A 375 -0.33 20.29 4.30
C GLU A 375 -1.23 19.14 3.83
N THR A 376 -0.64 17.96 3.66
CA THR A 376 -1.36 16.73 3.36
C THR A 376 -1.43 15.88 4.62
N ALA A 377 -2.58 15.26 4.85
CA ALA A 377 -2.73 14.26 5.90
C ALA A 377 -2.46 12.86 5.33
N TYR A 378 -1.82 12.00 6.10
CA TYR A 378 -1.35 10.69 5.64
C TYR A 378 -1.93 9.57 6.49
N VAL A 379 -2.21 8.42 5.88
CA VAL A 379 -2.45 7.16 6.62
C VAL A 379 -1.08 6.53 6.90
N VAL A 380 -0.82 6.14 8.15
CA VAL A 380 0.49 5.60 8.54
C VAL A 380 0.41 4.71 9.79
N HIS A 381 1.11 3.58 9.77
CA HIS A 381 1.37 2.82 10.99
C HIS A 381 2.46 3.51 11.82
N LEU A 382 2.04 4.27 12.84
CA LEU A 382 2.89 5.06 13.74
C LEU A 382 3.75 4.15 14.66
N GLN A 383 4.93 3.75 14.19
CA GLN A 383 5.85 2.87 14.92
C GLN A 383 6.96 3.68 15.61
N HIS A 384 7.61 4.61 14.92
CA HIS A 384 8.58 5.55 15.50
C HIS A 384 7.90 6.85 15.92
N ALA A 385 7.00 6.74 16.90
CA ALA A 385 6.19 7.84 17.40
C ALA A 385 6.18 7.89 18.93
N PHE A 386 6.03 9.10 19.48
CA PHE A 386 5.88 9.37 20.90
C PHE A 386 4.77 10.37 21.13
N TYR A 387 3.93 10.11 22.13
CA TYR A 387 2.80 10.94 22.49
C TYR A 387 3.13 11.78 23.73
N PRO A 388 3.39 13.10 23.60
CA PRO A 388 3.84 13.96 24.70
C PRO A 388 2.74 14.27 25.72
N CYS A 389 1.49 13.95 25.41
CA CYS A 389 0.39 13.90 26.36
C CYS A 389 -0.35 12.56 26.22
N ARG A 390 -0.94 12.08 27.32
CA ARG A 390 -1.84 10.91 27.31
C ARG A 390 -3.24 11.20 26.76
N ALA A 391 -3.65 12.48 26.74
CA ALA A 391 -4.99 12.85 26.33
C ALA A 391 -5.15 12.69 24.81
N ILE A 392 -6.23 12.03 24.42
CA ILE A 392 -6.75 12.00 23.06
C ILE A 392 -8.12 12.67 23.14
N LYS A 393 -8.37 13.64 22.26
CA LYS A 393 -9.56 14.47 22.33
C LYS A 393 -10.38 14.33 21.07
N ASP A 394 -11.69 14.19 21.26
CA ASP A 394 -12.67 14.21 20.18
C ASP A 394 -12.61 15.53 19.41
N CYS A 395 -12.74 15.43 18.10
CA CYS A 395 -12.62 16.54 17.15
C CYS A 395 -13.94 16.75 16.40
N PHE A 396 -14.32 15.83 15.53
CA PHE A 396 -15.54 15.92 14.71
C PHE A 396 -16.43 14.71 14.93
N GLU A 397 -17.73 14.95 15.11
CA GLU A 397 -18.74 13.90 15.30
C GLU A 397 -19.85 14.02 14.24
N PHE A 398 -20.31 12.86 13.78
CA PHE A 398 -21.40 12.71 12.83
C PHE A 398 -22.36 11.62 13.28
N HIS A 399 -23.66 11.86 13.12
CA HIS A 399 -24.74 10.93 13.43
C HIS A 399 -25.60 10.65 12.20
N HIS A 400 -26.04 9.40 12.09
CA HIS A 400 -26.87 8.91 10.99
C HIS A 400 -28.07 8.12 11.55
N PRO A 401 -29.31 8.41 11.11
CA PRO A 401 -29.69 9.51 10.24
C PRO A 401 -29.50 10.87 10.91
N LYS A 402 -29.23 11.89 10.10
CA LYS A 402 -29.16 13.28 10.54
C LYS A 402 -30.56 13.81 10.84
N SER A 403 -30.75 14.36 12.03
CA SER A 403 -32.06 14.86 12.50
C SER A 403 -32.45 16.20 11.88
N ASP A 404 -31.48 17.00 11.45
CA ASP A 404 -31.66 18.28 10.80
C ASP A 404 -30.85 18.37 9.49
N GLY A 405 -31.23 19.27 8.57
CA GLY A 405 -30.46 19.49 7.33
C GLY A 405 -29.15 20.25 7.57
N SER A 406 -28.50 20.07 8.72
CA SER A 406 -27.31 20.84 9.10
C SER A 406 -26.12 20.54 8.19
N SER A 407 -25.27 21.55 8.03
CA SER A 407 -24.03 21.45 7.26
C SER A 407 -23.11 20.38 7.82
N ASN A 408 -22.30 19.75 6.96
CA ASN A 408 -21.19 18.88 7.38
C ASN A 408 -19.90 19.63 7.68
N ASP A 409 -19.89 20.97 7.57
CA ASP A 409 -18.79 21.78 8.08
C ASP A 409 -18.67 21.62 9.59
N ARG A 410 -17.43 21.55 10.08
CA ARG A 410 -17.11 21.43 11.51
C ARG A 410 -15.97 22.34 11.87
N SER A 411 -15.91 22.73 13.14
CA SER A 411 -14.76 23.41 13.73
C SER A 411 -14.54 22.89 15.15
N ALA A 412 -13.29 22.70 15.56
CA ALA A 412 -12.93 22.26 16.90
C ALA A 412 -11.64 22.94 17.39
N ASP A 413 -11.63 23.32 18.67
CA ASP A 413 -10.48 23.88 19.37
C ASP A 413 -10.04 22.91 20.46
N LEU A 414 -8.79 22.44 20.38
CA LEU A 414 -8.27 21.36 21.24
C LEU A 414 -7.02 21.82 22.00
N ASP A 415 -7.11 21.77 23.32
CA ASP A 415 -5.99 22.09 24.22
C ASP A 415 -5.31 20.82 24.76
N PHE A 416 -4.00 20.68 24.62
CA PHE A 416 -3.27 19.56 25.21
C PHE A 416 -2.15 20.05 26.12
N GLU A 417 -2.12 19.56 27.37
CA GLU A 417 -1.03 19.81 28.31
C GLU A 417 0.11 18.81 28.09
N ILE A 418 1.31 19.33 27.87
CA ILE A 418 2.51 18.54 27.60
C ILE A 418 3.11 17.99 28.91
N GLU A 419 3.22 16.67 29.01
CA GLU A 419 3.65 15.99 30.25
C GLU A 419 5.18 15.94 30.41
N VAL A 420 5.91 16.02 29.30
CA VAL A 420 7.38 15.98 29.22
C VAL A 420 7.89 16.86 28.09
N ASP A 421 9.06 17.47 28.24
CA ASP A 421 9.68 18.26 27.18
C ASP A 421 9.72 17.48 25.86
N SER A 422 9.21 18.05 24.77
CA SER A 422 9.00 17.33 23.53
C SER A 422 9.11 18.24 22.31
N LEU A 423 9.47 17.68 21.16
CA LEU A 423 9.35 18.35 19.87
C LEU A 423 8.13 17.75 19.15
N VAL A 424 7.03 18.50 19.08
CA VAL A 424 5.80 18.07 18.41
C VAL A 424 5.94 18.28 16.91
N HIS A 425 5.71 17.25 16.12
CA HIS A 425 5.88 17.29 14.66
C HIS A 425 4.56 17.28 13.90
N GLY A 426 3.44 17.00 14.58
CA GLY A 426 2.12 16.85 13.98
C GLY A 426 1.10 16.36 15.01
N PHE A 427 -0.03 15.89 14.50
CA PHE A 427 -1.07 15.22 15.26
C PHE A 427 -1.34 13.83 14.71
N ALA A 428 -1.55 12.87 15.59
CA ALA A 428 -2.08 11.57 15.23
C ALA A 428 -3.61 11.61 15.29
N GLY A 429 -4.26 11.12 14.24
CA GLY A 429 -5.70 11.05 14.09
C GLY A 429 -6.23 9.62 14.18
N TYR A 430 -7.35 9.47 14.85
CA TYR A 430 -8.07 8.21 15.05
C TYR A 430 -9.55 8.41 14.81
N PHE A 431 -10.32 7.31 14.84
CA PHE A 431 -11.76 7.36 14.97
C PHE A 431 -12.26 6.31 15.96
N ASP A 432 -13.45 6.58 16.52
CA ASP A 432 -14.29 5.62 17.20
C ASP A 432 -15.69 5.66 16.58
N CYS A 433 -16.27 4.49 16.30
CA CYS A 433 -17.52 4.37 15.58
C CYS A 433 -18.50 3.47 16.32
N VAL A 434 -19.71 3.97 16.56
CA VAL A 434 -20.84 3.21 17.07
C VAL A 434 -21.63 2.65 15.89
N LEU A 435 -21.56 1.32 15.73
CA LEU A 435 -22.29 0.63 14.68
C LEU A 435 -23.79 0.63 14.98
N TYR A 436 -24.20 0.00 16.09
CA TYR A 436 -25.58 -0.03 16.58
C TYR A 436 -25.61 -0.47 18.05
N GLY A 437 -26.40 0.21 18.88
CA GLY A 437 -26.47 -0.09 20.32
C GLY A 437 -25.10 0.03 20.99
N SER A 438 -24.60 -1.06 21.57
CA SER A 438 -23.26 -1.12 22.18
C SER A 438 -22.15 -1.61 21.23
N GLU A 439 -22.48 -2.06 20.02
CA GLU A 439 -21.49 -2.55 19.07
C GLU A 439 -20.69 -1.40 18.45
N ARG A 440 -19.36 -1.52 18.50
CA ARG A 440 -18.42 -0.49 18.07
C ARG A 440 -17.28 -1.09 17.26
N ILE A 441 -16.71 -0.27 16.38
CA ILE A 441 -15.38 -0.47 15.80
C ILE A 441 -14.56 0.78 16.06
N SER A 442 -13.29 0.62 16.37
CA SER A 442 -12.46 1.75 16.78
C SER A 442 -10.98 1.49 16.57
N ILE A 443 -10.28 2.52 16.10
CA ILE A 443 -8.82 2.61 16.14
C ILE A 443 -8.32 3.58 17.22
N HIS A 444 -9.21 4.16 18.00
CA HIS A 444 -8.86 4.95 19.17
C HIS A 444 -8.12 4.06 20.20
N PRO A 445 -6.92 4.43 20.67
CA PRO A 445 -6.09 3.56 21.52
C PRO A 445 -6.78 3.02 22.78
N GLU A 446 -7.69 3.78 23.40
CA GLU A 446 -8.40 3.34 24.62
C GLU A 446 -9.57 2.38 24.36
N THR A 447 -10.16 2.43 23.16
CA THR A 447 -11.32 1.61 22.77
C THR A 447 -11.01 0.70 21.58
N PHE A 448 -9.72 0.48 21.30
CA PHE A 448 -9.22 -0.23 20.13
C PHE A 448 -9.86 -1.60 19.96
N SER A 449 -10.37 -1.87 18.76
CA SER A 449 -10.93 -3.16 18.41
C SER A 449 -9.82 -4.20 18.21
N VAL A 450 -9.52 -4.95 19.27
CA VAL A 450 -8.44 -5.94 19.28
C VAL A 450 -8.55 -6.91 18.09
N GLY A 451 -7.48 -7.02 17.31
CA GLY A 451 -7.39 -7.89 16.13
C GLY A 451 -7.86 -7.26 14.82
N MET A 452 -8.38 -6.03 14.85
CA MET A 452 -8.74 -5.26 13.65
C MET A 452 -7.50 -4.58 13.08
N PHE A 453 -7.34 -4.59 11.76
CA PHE A 453 -6.18 -4.02 11.05
C PHE A 453 -6.55 -3.35 9.72
N SER A 454 -7.84 -3.15 9.46
CA SER A 454 -8.35 -2.43 8.28
C SER A 454 -7.89 -0.97 8.18
N TRP A 455 -7.59 -0.31 9.31
CA TRP A 455 -7.18 1.10 9.34
C TRP A 455 -5.92 1.30 10.17
N PHE A 456 -4.96 2.01 9.60
CA PHE A 456 -3.90 2.65 10.38
C PHE A 456 -4.31 4.07 10.78
N PRO A 457 -3.73 4.66 11.84
CA PRO A 457 -3.95 6.05 12.21
C PRO A 457 -3.63 7.04 11.08
N MET A 458 -4.15 8.26 11.20
CA MET A 458 -3.72 9.39 10.38
C MET A 458 -2.59 10.17 11.03
N PHE A 459 -1.76 10.82 10.21
CA PHE A 459 -0.75 11.78 10.62
C PHE A 459 -0.99 13.11 9.90
N PHE A 460 -1.21 14.17 10.69
CA PHE A 460 -1.37 15.55 10.25
C PHE A 460 -0.09 16.34 10.60
N PRO A 461 0.83 16.54 9.64
CA PRO A 461 2.10 17.22 9.91
C PRO A 461 1.92 18.71 10.22
N LEU A 462 2.83 19.24 11.03
CA LEU A 462 3.04 20.68 11.17
C LEU A 462 4.13 21.13 10.20
N ARG A 463 3.95 22.28 9.55
CA ARG A 463 5.00 22.92 8.71
C ARG A 463 6.30 23.10 9.50
N HIS A 464 6.18 23.52 10.76
CA HIS A 464 7.30 23.73 11.67
C HIS A 464 7.08 22.98 12.99
N PRO A 465 7.96 22.03 13.35
CA PRO A 465 7.88 21.33 14.63
C PRO A 465 7.96 22.31 15.81
N GLN A 466 7.16 22.05 16.86
CA GLN A 466 7.04 22.93 18.02
C GLN A 466 7.75 22.33 19.23
N TYR A 467 8.78 23.01 19.71
CA TYR A 467 9.48 22.60 20.93
C TYR A 467 8.72 23.10 22.16
N LEU A 468 8.23 22.17 22.98
CA LEU A 468 7.38 22.44 24.13
C LEU A 468 8.04 21.93 25.40
N ARG A 469 7.97 22.72 26.47
CA ARG A 469 8.39 22.28 27.81
C ARG A 469 7.24 21.60 28.53
N LYS A 470 7.56 20.75 29.49
CA LYS A 470 6.58 20.19 30.44
C LYS A 470 5.69 21.31 31.03
N GLY A 471 4.38 21.07 31.05
CA GLY A 471 3.35 22.00 31.51
C GLY A 471 2.92 23.05 30.48
N SER A 472 3.53 23.08 29.28
CA SER A 472 3.06 23.95 28.20
C SER A 472 1.73 23.42 27.64
N ILE A 473 0.89 24.32 27.15
CA ILE A 473 -0.31 23.98 26.40
C ILE A 473 -0.03 24.13 24.90
N ILE A 474 -0.42 23.13 24.11
CA ILE A 474 -0.59 23.28 22.66
C ILE A 474 -2.08 23.42 22.38
N ARG A 475 -2.47 24.53 21.77
CA ARG A 475 -3.86 24.80 21.36
C ARG A 475 -3.93 24.72 19.85
N SER A 476 -4.64 23.72 19.35
CA SER A 476 -4.86 23.50 17.93
C SER A 476 -6.31 23.80 17.54
N HIS A 477 -6.46 24.31 16.33
CA HIS A 477 -7.72 24.68 15.72
C HIS A 477 -7.90 23.84 14.45
N TRP A 478 -9.08 23.27 14.28
CA TRP A 478 -9.39 22.33 13.22
C TRP A 478 -10.68 22.74 12.53
N TRP A 479 -10.70 22.66 11.22
CA TRP A 479 -11.89 22.88 10.42
C TRP A 479 -12.06 21.77 9.41
N ARG A 480 -13.29 21.29 9.26
CA ARG A 480 -13.73 20.52 8.11
C ARG A 480 -14.58 21.46 7.26
N ARG A 481 -14.18 21.64 6.01
CA ARG A 481 -14.79 22.59 5.08
C ARG A 481 -15.21 21.89 3.81
N HIS A 482 -16.23 22.41 3.16
CA HIS A 482 -16.64 21.95 1.83
C HIS A 482 -17.00 23.09 0.89
N ASP A 483 -16.97 22.78 -0.40
CA ASP A 483 -17.65 23.51 -1.46
C ASP A 483 -18.54 22.54 -2.28
N ALA A 484 -19.00 22.96 -3.45
CA ALA A 484 -19.85 22.13 -4.31
C ALA A 484 -19.16 20.88 -4.87
N HIS A 485 -17.83 20.78 -4.81
CA HIS A 485 -17.01 19.78 -5.48
C HIS A 485 -16.05 19.03 -4.56
N LYS A 486 -15.63 19.63 -3.45
CA LYS A 486 -14.58 19.11 -2.57
C LYS A 486 -14.93 19.28 -1.10
N VAL A 487 -14.32 18.41 -0.30
CA VAL A 487 -14.24 18.51 1.15
C VAL A 487 -12.77 18.47 1.53
N TRP A 488 -12.35 19.28 2.51
CA TRP A 488 -10.98 19.32 2.99
C TRP A 488 -10.92 19.66 4.48
N TYR A 489 -9.74 19.44 5.07
CA TYR A 489 -9.43 19.86 6.43
C TYR A 489 -8.47 21.03 6.42
N GLU A 490 -8.67 21.97 7.33
CA GLU A 490 -7.73 23.05 7.64
C GLU A 490 -7.32 22.91 9.11
N TRP A 491 -6.06 23.21 9.44
CA TRP A 491 -5.61 23.20 10.84
C TRP A 491 -4.54 24.25 11.14
N ALA A 492 -4.51 24.72 12.38
CA ALA A 492 -3.57 25.74 12.85
C ALA A 492 -3.28 25.60 14.35
N LEU A 493 -2.24 26.26 14.84
CA LEU A 493 -1.98 26.45 16.26
C LEU A 493 -2.16 27.92 16.66
N SER A 494 -2.64 28.17 17.87
CA SER A 494 -2.55 29.49 18.53
C SER A 494 -1.58 29.51 19.70
N GLU A 495 -1.36 28.36 20.35
CA GLU A 495 -0.37 28.14 21.40
C GLU A 495 0.55 26.99 21.00
N PRO A 496 1.89 27.09 21.23
CA PRO A 496 2.59 28.11 22.02
C PRO A 496 2.81 29.43 21.27
N ALA A 497 2.59 29.43 19.96
CA ALA A 497 2.62 30.61 19.11
C ALA A 497 1.67 30.38 17.93
N PRO A 498 1.05 31.44 17.38
CA PRO A 498 0.22 31.33 16.19
C PRO A 498 1.01 30.77 15.00
N THR A 499 0.44 29.79 14.30
CA THR A 499 0.91 29.34 12.99
C THR A 499 0.01 29.85 11.90
N GLU A 500 0.48 29.80 10.66
CA GLU A 500 -0.40 29.91 9.49
C GLU A 500 -1.45 28.79 9.53
N VAL A 501 -2.63 29.08 8.99
CA VAL A 501 -3.64 28.04 8.76
C VAL A 501 -3.15 27.17 7.62
N GLN A 502 -3.00 25.88 7.87
CA GLN A 502 -2.57 24.92 6.88
C GLN A 502 -3.76 24.48 6.02
N CYS A 503 -3.52 24.30 4.72
CA CYS A 503 -4.50 23.84 3.73
C CYS A 503 -5.67 24.82 3.44
N THR A 504 -5.47 26.14 3.64
CA THR A 504 -6.51 27.15 3.35
C THR A 504 -6.89 27.17 1.88
N ALA A 505 -8.18 26.98 1.59
CA ALA A 505 -8.77 27.07 0.25
C ALA A 505 -7.91 26.39 -0.84
N PRO A 506 -8.10 25.09 -1.11
CA PRO A 506 -7.38 24.36 -2.17
C PRO A 506 -7.81 24.81 -3.59
N HIS A 507 -7.86 26.13 -3.84
CA HIS A 507 -7.78 26.72 -5.15
C HIS A 507 -6.44 26.29 -5.77
N ASP A 508 -6.53 25.63 -6.92
CA ASP A 508 -5.41 25.12 -7.71
C ASP A 508 -4.64 23.89 -7.19
N MET A 509 -5.17 23.16 -6.19
CA MET A 509 -4.78 21.77 -5.91
C MET A 509 -5.56 20.77 -6.80
N LEU A 510 -5.93 21.18 -8.02
CA LEU A 510 -6.36 20.27 -9.10
C LEU A 510 -5.14 19.62 -9.80
N HIS A 511 -3.92 20.03 -9.48
CA HIS A 511 -2.71 19.51 -10.12
C HIS A 511 -1.99 18.40 -9.34
N PHE A 512 -2.19 18.21 -8.03
CA PHE A 512 -1.34 17.26 -7.27
C PHE A 512 -1.81 15.80 -7.23
N ALA A 513 -3.03 15.49 -7.70
CA ALA A 513 -3.46 14.11 -7.95
C ALA A 513 -3.19 13.66 -9.40
N CYS A 514 -3.09 14.60 -10.36
CA CYS A 514 -2.88 14.30 -11.78
C CYS A 514 -1.44 14.55 -12.29
N ASP A 515 -0.60 15.33 -11.59
CA ASP A 515 0.78 15.58 -12.02
C ASP A 515 1.76 14.45 -11.66
N ARG A 516 1.31 13.43 -10.92
CA ARG A 516 2.14 12.28 -10.49
C ARG A 516 2.42 11.22 -11.57
N LEU A 517 1.95 11.41 -12.81
CA LEU A 517 2.36 10.66 -14.00
C LEU A 517 3.32 11.44 -14.92
N ARG A 518 3.88 12.56 -14.44
CA ARG A 518 4.77 13.42 -15.24
C ARG A 518 6.23 13.22 -14.90
N GLN A 519 6.80 12.10 -15.35
CA GLN A 519 8.20 12.02 -15.76
C GLN A 519 8.39 10.84 -16.73
N THR A 520 8.30 11.16 -18.01
CA THR A 520 8.93 10.53 -19.18
C THR A 520 9.08 8.99 -19.17
N PHE A 521 8.02 8.31 -19.56
CA PHE A 521 8.07 6.98 -20.19
C PHE A 521 7.02 6.96 -21.31
N ALA A 522 7.21 6.18 -22.37
CA ALA A 522 6.07 5.73 -23.15
C ALA A 522 5.52 4.49 -22.43
N LEU A 523 4.58 4.69 -21.51
CA LEU A 523 3.79 3.65 -20.84
C LEU A 523 2.59 3.29 -21.72
N VAL A 524 2.25 2.03 -21.62
CA VAL A 524 1.29 1.34 -22.45
C VAL A 524 0.41 0.56 -21.49
N ASP A 525 -0.82 1.05 -21.28
CA ASP A 525 -1.81 0.43 -20.39
C ASP A 525 -2.56 -0.69 -21.16
N ILE A 526 -2.58 -1.91 -20.59
CA ILE A 526 -3.29 -3.08 -21.13
C ILE A 526 -4.65 -3.29 -20.41
N GLY A 527 -4.96 -2.52 -19.35
CA GLY A 527 -6.03 -2.84 -18.40
C GLY A 527 -7.40 -2.17 -18.61
N SER A 528 -7.48 -0.98 -19.22
CA SER A 528 -8.64 -0.10 -18.94
C SER A 528 -9.71 0.00 -20.03
N ALA A 529 -9.56 -0.68 -21.16
CA ALA A 529 -10.30 -0.35 -22.37
C ALA A 529 -11.56 -1.20 -22.68
N ARG A 530 -11.73 -2.36 -22.04
CA ARG A 530 -12.69 -3.37 -22.54
C ARG A 530 -14.12 -3.26 -22.00
N VAL A 531 -14.39 -2.45 -20.98
CA VAL A 531 -15.72 -2.44 -20.34
C VAL A 531 -16.79 -1.70 -21.15
N LEU A 532 -16.41 -0.82 -22.10
CA LEU A 532 -17.38 0.07 -22.76
C LEU A 532 -18.02 -0.49 -24.04
N ARG A 533 -17.48 -1.53 -24.68
CA ARG A 533 -18.04 -2.05 -25.95
C ARG A 533 -19.13 -3.10 -25.75
N ASP A 534 -19.01 -3.95 -24.73
CA ASP A 534 -19.97 -5.05 -24.48
C ASP A 534 -21.34 -4.57 -23.95
N MET A 535 -21.45 -3.31 -23.51
CA MET A 535 -22.75 -2.72 -23.14
C MET A 535 -23.59 -2.28 -24.35
N ALA A 536 -23.00 -2.10 -25.54
CA ALA A 536 -23.74 -1.67 -26.74
C ALA A 536 -24.24 -2.85 -27.61
N GLY A 537 -23.63 -4.04 -27.50
CA GLY A 537 -23.92 -5.19 -28.36
C GLY A 537 -25.15 -6.03 -27.99
N THR A 538 -25.70 -5.87 -26.78
CA THR A 538 -26.79 -6.73 -26.27
C THR A 538 -28.16 -6.04 -26.16
N TRP A 539 -28.34 -4.87 -26.80
CA TRP A 539 -29.64 -4.19 -26.92
C TRP A 539 -30.13 -4.09 -28.37
N GLN A 540 -30.21 -5.21 -29.08
CA GLN A 540 -31.08 -5.32 -30.25
C GLN A 540 -32.44 -5.89 -29.83
N GLY A 541 -33.33 -5.02 -29.36
CA GLY A 541 -34.71 -5.43 -29.10
C GLY A 541 -35.50 -4.46 -28.22
N GLN A 542 -36.16 -3.50 -28.86
CA GLN A 542 -37.37 -2.80 -28.37
C GLN A 542 -37.28 -2.07 -27.01
N SER A 543 -36.87 -0.80 -27.03
CA SER A 543 -37.44 0.17 -26.08
C SER A 543 -37.57 1.56 -26.71
N SER A 544 -38.65 2.26 -26.37
CA SER A 544 -39.03 3.58 -26.88
C SER A 544 -38.12 4.72 -26.42
N THR A 545 -37.18 4.47 -25.51
CA THR A 545 -36.31 5.45 -24.86
C THR A 545 -35.19 5.97 -25.78
N ALA A 546 -34.61 5.09 -26.62
CA ALA A 546 -33.55 5.48 -27.57
C ALA A 546 -34.06 6.43 -28.67
N ARG A 547 -35.35 6.34 -29.03
CA ARG A 547 -35.98 7.23 -30.01
C ARG A 547 -36.26 8.63 -29.45
N HIS A 548 -36.49 8.73 -28.13
CA HIS A 548 -36.72 10.01 -27.48
C HIS A 548 -35.41 10.77 -27.25
N LEU A 549 -34.31 10.08 -26.90
CA LEU A 549 -33.00 10.70 -26.74
C LEU A 549 -32.40 11.21 -28.07
N ALA A 550 -32.61 10.46 -29.17
CA ALA A 550 -32.13 10.84 -30.50
C ALA A 550 -32.87 12.08 -31.08
N GLN A 551 -34.12 12.33 -30.67
CA GLN A 551 -34.88 13.52 -31.08
C GLN A 551 -34.50 14.77 -30.29
N THR A 552 -34.04 14.63 -29.05
CA THR A 552 -33.69 15.78 -28.18
C THR A 552 -32.28 16.33 -28.43
N LEU A 553 -31.34 15.50 -28.94
CA LEU A 553 -29.92 15.88 -29.08
C LEU A 553 -29.43 16.11 -30.51
N GLY A 554 -30.26 15.93 -31.54
CA GLY A 554 -29.91 16.28 -32.92
C GLY A 554 -28.65 15.61 -33.50
N ALA A 555 -28.15 14.52 -32.90
CA ALA A 555 -26.90 13.86 -33.26
C ALA A 555 -27.16 12.45 -33.83
N ARG A 556 -26.45 12.10 -34.91
CA ARG A 556 -26.44 10.74 -35.48
C ARG A 556 -25.75 9.78 -34.50
N ALA A 557 -26.37 8.64 -34.28
CA ALA A 557 -25.88 7.60 -33.39
C ALA A 557 -24.66 6.90 -33.99
N ASP A 558 -23.46 7.33 -33.63
CA ASP A 558 -22.22 6.58 -33.85
C ASP A 558 -21.44 6.50 -32.51
N GLY A 559 -21.33 5.29 -31.96
CA GLY A 559 -20.77 5.00 -30.62
C GLY A 559 -19.29 5.31 -30.42
N ALA A 560 -18.58 5.76 -31.46
CA ALA A 560 -17.18 6.20 -31.36
C ALA A 560 -17.04 7.60 -30.73
N GLY A 561 -18.09 8.44 -30.80
CA GLY A 561 -18.06 9.81 -30.24
C GLY A 561 -18.10 9.84 -28.71
N LEU A 562 -18.84 8.92 -28.09
CA LEU A 562 -19.07 8.88 -26.64
C LEU A 562 -17.80 8.53 -25.83
N VAL A 563 -16.93 7.69 -26.38
CA VAL A 563 -15.64 7.33 -25.75
C VAL A 563 -14.65 8.49 -25.85
N ALA A 564 -14.68 9.24 -26.97
CA ALA A 564 -13.83 10.41 -27.15
C ALA A 564 -14.20 11.55 -26.19
N GLU A 565 -15.50 11.80 -25.98
CA GLU A 565 -15.97 12.81 -25.01
C GLU A 565 -15.67 12.42 -23.55
N ALA A 566 -15.79 11.13 -23.20
CA ALA A 566 -15.44 10.65 -21.86
C ALA A 566 -13.94 10.80 -21.55
N LEU A 567 -13.06 10.55 -22.53
CA LEU A 567 -11.61 10.69 -22.38
C LEU A 567 -11.15 12.15 -22.35
N ASP A 568 -11.78 13.05 -23.12
CA ASP A 568 -11.53 14.49 -23.05
C ASP A 568 -11.98 15.08 -21.70
N SER A 569 -13.10 14.58 -21.15
CA SER A 569 -13.59 14.99 -19.82
C SER A 569 -12.71 14.50 -18.66
N ALA A 570 -11.93 13.43 -18.88
CA ALA A 570 -10.92 12.91 -17.94
C ALA A 570 -9.51 13.51 -18.17
N GLY A 571 -9.36 14.48 -19.08
CA GLY A 571 -8.08 15.15 -19.36
C GLY A 571 -7.10 14.35 -20.24
N PHE A 572 -7.47 13.15 -20.70
CA PHE A 572 -6.67 12.34 -21.62
C PHE A 572 -6.92 12.76 -23.06
N ARG A 573 -6.14 13.73 -23.54
CA ARG A 573 -6.10 14.05 -24.97
C ARG A 573 -5.52 12.85 -25.74
N ARG A 574 -6.09 12.56 -26.92
CA ARG A 574 -5.55 11.56 -27.88
C ARG A 574 -4.05 11.69 -28.15
N ASN A 575 -3.51 12.90 -28.02
CA ASN A 575 -2.10 13.23 -28.12
C ASN A 575 -1.62 13.85 -26.80
N HIS A 576 -1.31 13.01 -25.80
CA HIS A 576 -0.67 13.43 -24.56
C HIS A 576 0.85 13.56 -24.80
N PRO A 577 1.56 14.57 -24.24
CA PRO A 577 2.98 14.82 -24.56
C PRO A 577 3.95 13.67 -24.21
N ILE A 578 3.48 12.65 -23.49
CA ILE A 578 4.30 11.53 -22.99
C ILE A 578 3.73 10.16 -23.44
N PHE A 579 2.42 10.04 -23.70
CA PHE A 579 1.76 8.78 -24.03
C PHE A 579 0.81 8.97 -25.20
N ASN A 580 0.70 7.96 -26.05
CA ASN A 580 -0.32 7.94 -27.10
C ASN A 580 -1.34 6.87 -26.74
N LEU A 581 -2.60 7.28 -26.56
CA LEU A 581 -3.67 6.33 -26.38
C LEU A 581 -3.92 5.62 -27.71
N ILE A 582 -3.78 4.30 -27.71
CA ILE A 582 -3.96 3.48 -28.90
C ILE A 582 -5.41 2.98 -29.02
N GLU A 583 -5.75 2.47 -30.20
CA GLU A 583 -7.05 1.82 -30.39
C GLU A 583 -7.16 0.54 -29.56
N THR A 584 -8.29 0.42 -28.87
CA THR A 584 -8.58 -0.70 -27.98
C THR A 584 -8.89 -1.97 -28.78
N VAL A 585 -8.26 -3.09 -28.42
CA VAL A 585 -8.51 -4.40 -29.04
C VAL A 585 -9.15 -5.37 -28.05
N GLU A 586 -9.83 -6.38 -28.59
CA GLU A 586 -10.60 -7.32 -27.80
C GLU A 586 -9.71 -8.37 -27.10
N THR A 587 -9.78 -8.37 -25.75
CA THR A 587 -9.18 -9.27 -24.76
C THR A 587 -9.65 -10.74 -24.73
N GLU A 588 -9.08 -11.60 -23.90
CA GLU A 588 -9.78 -12.53 -22.99
C GLU A 588 -8.74 -12.97 -21.96
N TYR A 589 -9.11 -13.06 -20.67
CA TYR A 589 -8.16 -13.46 -19.63
C TYR A 589 -7.58 -14.83 -19.99
N CYS A 590 -6.26 -14.85 -20.24
CA CYS A 590 -5.47 -16.01 -20.66
C CYS A 590 -5.71 -16.59 -22.06
N PHE A 591 -6.64 -16.08 -22.86
CA PHE A 591 -6.94 -16.64 -24.19
C PHE A 591 -6.83 -15.64 -25.35
N GLY A 592 -6.60 -14.35 -25.05
CA GLY A 592 -6.46 -13.31 -26.07
C GLY A 592 -5.61 -12.13 -25.63
N LEU A 593 -4.73 -12.30 -24.65
CA LEU A 593 -3.91 -11.20 -24.11
C LEU A 593 -2.88 -10.71 -25.14
N VAL A 594 -2.40 -11.62 -25.98
CA VAL A 594 -1.41 -11.36 -27.03
C VAL A 594 -1.88 -10.31 -28.04
N SER A 595 -3.18 -10.29 -28.36
CA SER A 595 -3.75 -9.34 -29.33
C SER A 595 -3.54 -7.89 -28.87
N ALA A 596 -3.71 -7.61 -27.58
CA ALA A 596 -3.39 -6.29 -27.01
C ALA A 596 -1.89 -6.01 -27.05
N MET A 597 -1.08 -6.99 -26.66
CA MET A 597 0.39 -6.85 -26.66
C MET A 597 0.94 -6.53 -28.06
N ASN A 598 0.50 -7.24 -29.10
CA ASN A 598 0.92 -6.99 -30.49
C ASN A 598 0.41 -5.66 -31.02
N ARG A 599 -0.82 -5.24 -30.66
CA ARG A 599 -1.32 -3.92 -31.06
C ARG A 599 -0.43 -2.81 -30.52
N LEU A 600 -0.02 -2.94 -29.26
CA LEU A 600 0.86 -1.98 -28.60
C LEU A 600 2.26 -1.94 -29.22
N LEU A 601 2.82 -3.11 -29.53
CA LEU A 601 4.07 -3.18 -30.29
C LEU A 601 3.96 -2.49 -31.64
N GLY A 602 2.86 -2.70 -32.36
CA GLY A 602 2.64 -2.08 -33.68
C GLY A 602 2.66 -0.56 -33.62
N GLU A 603 1.98 0.02 -32.64
CA GLU A 603 1.93 1.48 -32.44
C GLU A 603 3.28 2.04 -31.97
N ALA A 604 3.97 1.33 -31.06
CA ALA A 604 5.30 1.70 -30.62
C ALA A 604 6.32 1.67 -31.77
N LEU A 605 6.25 0.67 -32.64
CA LEU A 605 7.09 0.56 -33.84
C LEU A 605 6.78 1.66 -34.87
N ALA A 606 5.52 2.08 -34.99
CA ALA A 606 5.08 3.13 -35.91
C ALA A 606 5.44 4.55 -35.44
N SER A 607 5.80 4.73 -34.17
CA SER A 607 6.10 6.05 -33.58
C SER A 607 7.34 6.75 -34.15
N GLY A 608 8.21 6.04 -34.89
CA GLY A 608 9.38 6.62 -35.56
C GLY A 608 10.31 5.57 -36.16
N PRO A 609 11.38 5.99 -36.87
CA PRO A 609 12.31 5.08 -37.54
C PRO A 609 13.09 4.18 -36.57
N GLY A 610 13.20 4.58 -35.30
CA GLY A 610 13.82 3.81 -34.23
C GLY A 610 15.32 3.61 -34.35
N HIS A 611 15.90 2.98 -33.33
CA HIS A 611 17.28 2.49 -33.32
C HIS A 611 17.30 0.96 -33.21
N ARG A 612 18.36 0.32 -33.73
CA ARG A 612 18.45 -1.16 -33.74
C ARG A 612 18.49 -1.77 -32.32
N ASN A 613 19.01 -1.03 -31.35
CA ASN A 613 19.04 -1.41 -29.92
C ASN A 613 17.78 -0.99 -29.16
N ASP A 614 16.72 -0.53 -29.84
CA ASP A 614 15.46 -0.25 -29.17
C ASP A 614 14.92 -1.53 -28.54
N LYS A 615 14.40 -1.38 -27.32
CA LYS A 615 13.79 -2.46 -26.54
C LYS A 615 12.34 -2.13 -26.27
N PHE A 616 11.51 -3.16 -26.37
CA PHE A 616 10.07 -3.10 -26.19
C PHE A 616 9.72 -3.92 -24.97
N VAL A 617 9.07 -3.27 -24.02
CA VAL A 617 8.75 -3.81 -22.69
C VAL A 617 7.27 -3.59 -22.45
N PHE A 618 6.60 -4.59 -21.89
CA PHE A 618 5.24 -4.47 -21.39
C PHE A 618 5.29 -4.15 -19.90
N VAL A 619 4.59 -3.08 -19.51
CA VAL A 619 4.58 -2.59 -18.13
C VAL A 619 3.13 -2.38 -17.73
N SER A 620 2.67 -3.07 -16.69
CA SER A 620 1.42 -2.73 -16.00
C SER A 620 1.69 -1.79 -14.82
N ASP A 621 0.63 -1.26 -14.25
CA ASP A 621 0.59 -0.58 -12.95
C ASP A 621 1.27 -1.36 -11.81
N THR A 622 1.20 -2.69 -11.82
CA THR A 622 1.87 -3.58 -10.85
C THR A 622 3.35 -3.84 -11.16
N THR A 623 3.87 -3.30 -12.25
CA THR A 623 5.19 -3.61 -12.83
C THR A 623 6.14 -2.40 -12.77
N LEU A 624 5.98 -1.50 -11.79
CA LEU A 624 6.75 -0.26 -11.75
C LEU A 624 8.24 -0.49 -11.45
N PRO A 625 9.15 0.07 -12.25
CA PRO A 625 10.58 -0.09 -12.03
C PRO A 625 11.06 0.63 -10.76
N VAL A 626 11.77 -0.09 -9.89
CA VAL A 626 12.38 0.50 -8.66
C VAL A 626 13.66 1.27 -8.98
N LYS A 627 14.31 1.00 -10.13
CA LYS A 627 15.57 1.64 -10.54
C LYS A 627 15.36 2.90 -11.38
N PRO A 628 16.27 3.90 -11.32
CA PRO A 628 16.21 5.07 -12.18
C PRO A 628 16.19 4.72 -13.67
N PHE A 629 15.39 5.45 -14.47
CA PHE A 629 15.22 5.22 -15.90
C PHE A 629 16.54 5.09 -16.66
N LYS A 630 17.51 5.97 -16.39
CA LYS A 630 18.82 5.97 -17.05
C LYS A 630 19.58 4.66 -16.85
N THR A 631 19.40 4.01 -15.70
CA THR A 631 20.00 2.71 -15.40
C THR A 631 19.33 1.62 -16.23
N ILE A 632 18.00 1.62 -16.26
CA ILE A 632 17.19 0.65 -17.01
C ILE A 632 17.46 0.76 -18.50
N GLN A 633 17.38 1.98 -19.04
CA GLN A 633 17.65 2.25 -20.44
C GLN A 633 19.05 1.78 -20.83
N ARG A 634 20.09 2.19 -20.07
CA ARG A 634 21.47 1.79 -20.36
C ARG A 634 21.64 0.27 -20.36
N GLN A 635 21.02 -0.41 -19.40
CA GLN A 635 21.14 -1.86 -19.26
C GLN A 635 20.41 -2.59 -20.38
N LEU A 636 19.16 -2.22 -20.64
CA LEU A 636 18.36 -2.82 -21.70
C LEU A 636 18.98 -2.54 -23.06
N THR A 637 19.30 -1.29 -23.41
CA THR A 637 19.78 -0.94 -24.76
C THR A 637 21.26 -1.27 -25.00
N SER A 638 21.90 -2.05 -24.11
CA SER A 638 23.31 -2.43 -24.21
C SER A 638 23.60 -3.36 -25.40
N ASP A 639 22.60 -4.13 -25.84
CA ASP A 639 22.65 -5.00 -27.02
C ASP A 639 21.33 -4.94 -27.84
N ASP A 640 21.25 -5.72 -28.92
CA ASP A 640 20.09 -5.84 -29.82
C ASP A 640 19.34 -7.18 -29.70
N THR A 641 19.57 -7.94 -28.63
CA THR A 641 18.95 -9.25 -28.38
C THR A 641 17.62 -9.13 -27.61
N SER A 642 16.79 -10.17 -27.55
CA SER A 642 15.60 -10.20 -26.69
C SER A 642 15.88 -10.95 -25.41
N HIS A 643 15.29 -10.52 -24.31
CA HIS A 643 15.53 -11.12 -23.00
C HIS A 643 14.27 -11.87 -22.59
N PHE A 644 14.40 -13.19 -22.45
CA PHE A 644 13.34 -14.08 -22.00
C PHE A 644 13.79 -14.79 -20.74
N CYS A 645 12.86 -14.96 -19.82
CA CYS A 645 13.08 -15.68 -18.58
C CYS A 645 12.37 -17.04 -18.61
N PHE A 646 13.12 -18.14 -18.58
CA PHE A 646 12.58 -19.49 -18.61
C PHE A 646 12.75 -20.17 -17.25
N PHE A 647 11.64 -20.65 -16.68
CA PHE A 647 11.65 -21.43 -15.43
C PHE A 647 11.85 -22.92 -15.71
N PRO A 648 12.55 -23.64 -14.82
CA PRO A 648 12.78 -25.06 -15.02
C PRO A 648 11.48 -25.89 -14.99
N VAL A 649 11.48 -26.97 -15.80
CA VAL A 649 10.57 -28.15 -15.79
C VAL A 649 9.18 -28.09 -16.45
N HIS A 650 8.80 -27.06 -17.24
CA HIS A 650 7.47 -27.07 -17.90
C HIS A 650 7.49 -26.69 -19.39
N TRP A 651 8.13 -27.52 -20.22
CA TRP A 651 7.99 -27.45 -21.68
C TRP A 651 6.75 -28.25 -22.11
N LEU A 652 6.00 -27.77 -23.10
CA LEU A 652 4.78 -28.43 -23.56
C LEU A 652 4.89 -28.86 -25.02
N GLU A 653 4.39 -30.06 -25.32
CA GLU A 653 4.39 -30.67 -26.66
C GLU A 653 3.00 -30.51 -27.31
N TRP A 654 2.91 -30.05 -28.57
CA TRP A 654 1.63 -29.92 -29.30
C TRP A 654 1.49 -30.84 -30.52
N SER A 655 2.31 -31.89 -30.64
CA SER A 655 2.23 -32.81 -31.78
C SER A 655 1.11 -33.87 -31.61
N ASN A 656 0.41 -34.16 -32.71
CA ASN A 656 -0.91 -34.75 -32.73
C ASN A 656 -0.92 -36.23 -32.30
N THR A 657 -1.09 -36.52 -31.01
CA THR A 657 -1.51 -37.85 -30.54
C THR A 657 -2.87 -37.78 -29.83
N SER A 658 -3.89 -37.97 -30.64
CA SER A 658 -5.22 -38.41 -30.21
C SER A 658 -5.14 -39.86 -29.75
N GLY A 659 -5.14 -40.09 -28.44
CA GLY A 659 -5.17 -41.43 -27.87
C GLY A 659 -5.50 -41.42 -26.38
N LEU A 660 -6.38 -42.34 -25.99
CA LEU A 660 -7.02 -42.55 -24.67
C LEU A 660 -6.04 -42.77 -23.48
N PHE A 661 -4.73 -42.64 -23.69
CA PHE A 661 -3.66 -42.93 -22.71
C PHE A 661 -2.97 -41.70 -22.11
N GLY A 662 -3.45 -40.48 -22.39
CA GLY A 662 -2.85 -39.24 -21.87
C GLY A 662 -2.93 -39.02 -20.35
N PHE A 663 -3.70 -39.84 -19.62
CA PHE A 663 -3.91 -39.71 -18.17
C PHE A 663 -2.81 -40.32 -17.28
N LEU A 664 -1.83 -41.04 -17.86
CA LEU A 664 -0.80 -41.77 -17.09
C LEU A 664 0.64 -41.27 -17.32
N LYS A 665 0.84 -40.12 -17.98
CA LYS A 665 2.18 -39.65 -18.36
C LYS A 665 2.93 -38.81 -17.31
N ASP A 666 2.39 -38.63 -16.10
CA ASP A 666 3.08 -37.91 -15.02
C ASP A 666 4.23 -38.71 -14.36
N PHE A 667 4.58 -39.92 -14.83
CA PHE A 667 5.62 -40.74 -14.20
C PHE A 667 6.44 -41.63 -15.15
N ASN A 668 6.94 -41.13 -16.29
CA ASN A 668 8.00 -41.88 -17.00
C ASN A 668 9.07 -41.02 -17.68
N PRO A 669 10.34 -41.06 -17.22
CA PRO A 669 11.47 -40.40 -17.85
C PRO A 669 12.22 -41.37 -18.79
N TRP A 670 11.60 -41.85 -19.87
CA TRP A 670 12.29 -42.62 -20.91
C TRP A 670 11.75 -42.27 -22.30
N HIS A 671 12.61 -41.64 -23.11
CA HIS A 671 12.37 -41.25 -24.50
C HIS A 671 12.03 -42.47 -25.38
N ASP A 672 10.90 -42.41 -26.06
CA ASP A 672 10.60 -43.29 -27.19
C ASP A 672 11.17 -42.64 -28.47
N ALA A 673 12.24 -43.24 -29.00
CA ALA A 673 13.02 -42.75 -30.14
C ALA A 673 12.34 -42.93 -31.52
N SER A 674 11.01 -43.08 -31.56
CA SER A 674 10.27 -43.38 -32.80
C SER A 674 9.38 -42.24 -33.33
N ARG A 675 9.52 -41.02 -32.80
CA ARG A 675 8.64 -39.89 -33.16
C ARG A 675 9.35 -38.83 -34.00
N GLU A 676 9.37 -39.07 -35.30
CA GLU A 676 9.75 -38.06 -36.29
C GLU A 676 8.66 -36.97 -36.36
N THR A 677 8.96 -35.80 -35.79
CA THR A 677 8.27 -34.49 -35.84
C THR A 677 7.40 -34.07 -34.65
N GLU A 678 7.94 -34.22 -33.43
CA GLU A 678 7.40 -33.51 -32.26
C GLU A 678 7.82 -32.03 -32.26
N ARG A 679 6.85 -31.13 -32.18
CA ARG A 679 7.09 -29.69 -31.99
C ARG A 679 6.74 -29.31 -30.54
N MET A 680 7.58 -28.49 -29.92
CA MET A 680 7.40 -28.01 -28.54
C MET A 680 7.18 -26.49 -28.48
N ALA A 681 6.43 -26.07 -27.46
CA ALA A 681 6.29 -24.68 -27.05
C ALA A 681 7.05 -24.46 -25.74
N LEU A 682 7.93 -23.46 -25.75
CA LEU A 682 8.65 -22.99 -24.58
C LEU A 682 7.75 -22.05 -23.76
N LYS A 683 7.52 -22.40 -22.50
CA LYS A 683 6.90 -21.48 -21.53
C LYS A 683 7.94 -20.47 -21.06
N HIS A 684 7.65 -19.18 -21.19
CA HIS A 684 8.45 -18.11 -20.61
C HIS A 684 7.63 -17.34 -19.58
N HIS A 685 8.31 -16.62 -18.68
CA HIS A 685 7.65 -15.67 -17.80
C HIS A 685 7.12 -14.47 -18.60
N GLN A 686 6.10 -13.80 -18.06
CA GLN A 686 5.58 -12.52 -18.52
C GLN A 686 6.64 -11.38 -18.57
N TRP A 687 7.76 -11.52 -17.85
CA TRP A 687 8.87 -10.56 -17.90
C TRP A 687 9.70 -10.82 -19.17
N MET A 688 9.21 -10.32 -20.30
CA MET A 688 9.87 -10.43 -21.59
C MET A 688 10.24 -9.04 -22.14
N VAL A 689 11.45 -8.93 -22.66
CA VAL A 689 11.95 -7.74 -23.35
C VAL A 689 12.24 -8.10 -24.80
N LEU A 690 11.54 -7.47 -25.73
CA LEU A 690 11.77 -7.71 -27.16
C LEU A 690 12.74 -6.68 -27.72
N SER A 691 13.69 -7.12 -28.53
CA SER A 691 14.43 -6.21 -29.41
C SER A 691 13.54 -5.74 -30.55
N ARG A 692 13.88 -4.60 -31.16
CA ARG A 692 13.15 -4.08 -32.33
C ARG A 692 12.89 -5.12 -33.41
N ARG A 693 13.91 -5.93 -33.76
CA ARG A 693 13.79 -7.00 -34.76
C ARG A 693 12.73 -8.03 -34.37
N HIS A 694 12.67 -8.41 -33.09
CA HIS A 694 11.69 -9.39 -32.61
C HIS A 694 10.32 -8.78 -32.39
N ALA A 695 10.21 -7.52 -31.96
CA ALA A 695 8.95 -6.79 -31.93
C ALA A 695 8.31 -6.69 -33.33
N GLU A 696 9.09 -6.34 -34.37
CA GLU A 696 8.60 -6.30 -35.75
C GLU A 696 8.14 -7.69 -36.23
N LYS A 697 8.84 -8.75 -35.81
CA LYS A 697 8.47 -10.12 -36.15
C LYS A 697 7.20 -10.57 -35.43
N ALA A 698 7.03 -10.21 -34.16
CA ALA A 698 5.83 -10.50 -33.38
C ALA A 698 4.59 -9.83 -33.99
N VAL A 699 4.68 -8.54 -34.35
CA VAL A 699 3.57 -7.82 -35.02
C VAL A 699 3.24 -8.42 -36.38
N LYS A 700 4.24 -8.86 -37.16
CA LYS A 700 4.00 -9.55 -38.45
C LYS A 700 3.37 -10.94 -38.27
N ALA A 701 3.58 -11.57 -37.12
CA ALA A 701 3.03 -12.87 -36.78
C ALA A 701 1.67 -12.78 -36.09
N ASP A 702 1.11 -11.57 -35.91
CA ASP A 702 -0.16 -11.37 -35.23
C ASP A 702 -1.28 -12.22 -35.83
N GLY A 703 -2.09 -12.83 -34.96
CA GLY A 703 -3.13 -13.80 -35.36
C GLY A 703 -2.64 -15.22 -35.66
N MET A 704 -1.34 -15.52 -35.61
CA MET A 704 -0.86 -16.91 -35.62
C MET A 704 -1.31 -17.63 -34.32
N PHE A 705 -1.50 -18.95 -34.38
CA PHE A 705 -1.87 -19.79 -33.23
C PHE A 705 -3.09 -19.32 -32.40
N PRO A 706 -4.26 -19.01 -33.01
CA PRO A 706 -5.44 -18.52 -32.29
C PRO A 706 -6.06 -19.54 -31.32
N SER A 707 -5.57 -20.78 -31.31
CA SER A 707 -5.98 -21.84 -30.40
C SER A 707 -4.78 -22.47 -29.69
N LEU A 708 -3.69 -21.71 -29.52
CA LEU A 708 -2.40 -22.17 -28.95
C LEU A 708 -2.57 -23.00 -27.67
N LEU A 709 -3.28 -22.47 -26.67
CA LEU A 709 -3.48 -23.17 -25.40
C LEU A 709 -4.29 -24.46 -25.56
N LYS A 710 -5.28 -24.45 -26.45
CA LYS A 710 -6.10 -25.64 -26.76
C LYS A 710 -5.28 -26.71 -27.48
N GLU A 711 -4.41 -26.32 -28.40
CA GLU A 711 -3.49 -27.20 -29.14
C GLU A 711 -2.43 -27.80 -28.21
N LEU A 712 -1.92 -27.02 -27.26
CA LEU A 712 -1.00 -27.45 -26.21
C LEU A 712 -1.68 -28.21 -25.05
N LYS A 713 -3.02 -28.32 -25.07
CA LYS A 713 -3.84 -28.87 -23.96
C LYS A 713 -3.52 -28.23 -22.61
N VAL A 714 -3.14 -26.94 -22.60
CA VAL A 714 -3.05 -26.13 -21.39
C VAL A 714 -4.47 -25.92 -20.85
N ASN A 715 -4.63 -25.91 -19.53
CA ASN A 715 -5.93 -25.74 -18.88
C ASN A 715 -6.96 -26.87 -19.17
N SER A 716 -6.55 -28.04 -19.68
CA SER A 716 -7.46 -29.18 -19.91
C SER A 716 -7.79 -30.00 -18.64
N GLY A 717 -7.51 -29.44 -17.46
CA GLY A 717 -7.72 -30.06 -16.15
C GLY A 717 -9.14 -29.86 -15.59
N LEU A 718 -9.28 -29.92 -14.26
CA LEU A 718 -10.56 -29.71 -13.58
C LEU A 718 -11.12 -28.29 -13.88
N PRO A 719 -12.45 -28.12 -13.98
CA PRO A 719 -13.05 -26.80 -14.16
C PRO A 719 -12.59 -25.84 -13.04
N GLY A 720 -11.94 -24.74 -13.41
CA GLY A 720 -11.45 -23.72 -12.47
C GLY A 720 -9.93 -23.71 -12.23
N THR A 721 -9.15 -24.65 -12.79
CA THR A 721 -7.68 -24.62 -12.72
C THR A 721 -7.07 -24.04 -14.00
N VAL A 722 -6.41 -22.89 -13.92
CA VAL A 722 -5.62 -22.29 -15.00
C VAL A 722 -4.14 -22.55 -14.72
N SER A 723 -3.46 -23.33 -15.58
CA SER A 723 -2.05 -23.68 -15.52
C SER A 723 -1.15 -22.83 -16.45
N GLY A 724 -1.74 -22.05 -17.35
CA GLY A 724 -1.02 -21.05 -18.13
C GLY A 724 -1.90 -20.20 -19.05
N CYS A 725 -1.33 -19.08 -19.51
CA CYS A 725 -1.99 -18.04 -20.32
C CYS A 725 -1.26 -17.88 -21.67
N ASP A 726 -1.97 -17.45 -22.72
CA ASP A 726 -1.47 -17.43 -24.09
C ASP A 726 -0.21 -16.55 -24.26
N ASP A 727 -0.11 -15.46 -23.51
CA ASP A 727 1.03 -14.55 -23.43
C ASP A 727 2.33 -15.21 -22.94
N GLU A 728 2.25 -16.28 -22.13
CA GLU A 728 3.40 -17.02 -21.60
C GLU A 728 4.07 -17.95 -22.63
N PHE A 729 3.46 -18.13 -23.80
CA PHE A 729 3.92 -19.05 -24.84
C PHE A 729 4.04 -18.39 -26.20
N TRP A 730 3.10 -17.51 -26.54
CA TRP A 730 2.87 -17.11 -27.92
C TRP A 730 4.05 -16.37 -28.54
N HIS A 731 4.63 -15.39 -27.84
CA HIS A 731 5.69 -14.54 -28.41
C HIS A 731 6.90 -15.37 -28.79
N PHE A 732 7.35 -16.28 -27.93
CA PHE A 732 8.46 -17.17 -28.28
C PHE A 732 8.12 -18.07 -29.48
N ASN A 733 6.91 -18.65 -29.50
CA ASN A 733 6.48 -19.53 -30.59
C ASN A 733 6.33 -18.80 -31.93
N ALA A 734 5.84 -17.57 -31.92
CA ALA A 734 5.75 -16.70 -33.10
C ALA A 734 7.14 -16.33 -33.65
N LEU A 735 8.12 -16.11 -32.77
CA LEU A 735 9.49 -15.77 -33.16
C LEU A 735 10.25 -16.94 -33.77
N TYR A 736 9.96 -18.18 -33.39
CA TYR A 736 10.74 -19.35 -33.83
C TYR A 736 9.90 -20.43 -34.53
N SER A 737 8.66 -20.11 -34.91
CA SER A 737 7.73 -20.99 -35.64
C SER A 737 7.44 -22.33 -34.93
N GLY A 738 7.49 -22.34 -33.60
CA GLY A 738 7.50 -23.56 -32.77
C GLY A 738 8.86 -24.29 -32.85
N VAL A 739 9.40 -24.72 -31.72
CA VAL A 739 10.71 -25.39 -31.71
C VAL A 739 10.54 -26.80 -32.27
N ASN A 740 11.22 -27.10 -33.38
CA ASN A 740 11.26 -28.45 -33.96
C ASN A 740 12.36 -29.26 -33.27
N VAL A 741 11.96 -30.26 -32.50
CA VAL A 741 12.87 -30.95 -31.57
C VAL A 741 13.54 -32.16 -32.21
N THR A 742 13.13 -32.55 -33.42
CA THR A 742 13.63 -33.77 -34.07
C THR A 742 15.12 -33.78 -34.35
N GLY A 743 15.76 -32.61 -34.45
CA GLY A 743 17.21 -32.50 -34.59
C GLY A 743 17.96 -32.18 -33.29
N SER A 744 17.26 -31.88 -32.19
CA SER A 744 17.87 -31.37 -30.95
C SER A 744 17.89 -32.38 -29.80
N LEU A 745 17.36 -33.60 -29.99
CA LEU A 745 17.47 -34.67 -28.98
C LEU A 745 18.89 -35.24 -28.87
N GLU A 746 19.77 -34.96 -29.84
CA GLU A 746 21.20 -35.29 -29.75
C GLU A 746 22.03 -34.22 -29.03
N THR A 747 21.51 -32.99 -28.85
CA THR A 747 22.21 -31.88 -28.21
C THR A 747 21.51 -31.46 -26.91
N ALA A 748 22.18 -31.61 -25.77
CA ALA A 748 21.67 -31.22 -24.45
C ALA A 748 21.28 -29.73 -24.31
N SER A 749 21.57 -28.88 -25.31
CA SER A 749 21.31 -27.44 -25.32
C SER A 749 20.89 -26.95 -26.72
N VAL A 750 19.99 -25.96 -26.77
CA VAL A 750 19.51 -25.32 -28.00
C VAL A 750 19.85 -23.83 -27.98
N HIS A 751 20.53 -23.38 -29.03
CA HIS A 751 20.84 -21.97 -29.24
C HIS A 751 19.74 -21.26 -30.04
N PHE A 752 19.23 -20.14 -29.53
CA PHE A 752 18.25 -19.30 -30.24
C PHE A 752 18.88 -17.97 -30.64
N ASN A 753 18.99 -17.74 -31.95
CA ASN A 753 19.59 -16.51 -32.46
C ASN A 753 18.79 -15.28 -31.99
N GLY A 754 19.48 -14.34 -31.35
CA GLY A 754 18.94 -13.06 -30.92
C GLY A 754 18.23 -13.10 -29.58
N ILE A 755 18.47 -14.11 -28.74
CA ILE A 755 18.08 -14.14 -27.33
C ILE A 755 19.32 -13.96 -26.46
N ALA A 756 19.23 -13.15 -25.40
CA ALA A 756 20.31 -13.01 -24.42
C ALA A 756 20.39 -14.20 -23.45
N GLY A 757 21.60 -14.50 -22.99
CA GLY A 757 21.88 -15.59 -22.04
C GLY A 757 22.57 -16.79 -22.69
N GLU A 758 22.71 -17.86 -21.90
CA GLU A 758 23.29 -19.13 -22.35
C GLU A 758 22.28 -19.96 -23.17
N ASP A 759 22.78 -20.96 -23.89
CA ASP A 759 21.94 -21.91 -24.62
C ASP A 759 20.95 -22.60 -23.68
N ILE A 760 19.70 -22.74 -24.14
CA ILE A 760 18.62 -23.27 -23.33
C ILE A 760 18.71 -24.81 -23.31
N LYS A 761 18.84 -25.38 -22.11
CA LYS A 761 18.93 -26.81 -21.85
C LYS A 761 17.56 -27.39 -21.48
N TYR A 762 17.24 -28.55 -22.03
CA TYR A 762 15.93 -29.18 -21.84
C TYR A 762 15.76 -29.77 -20.43
N ASP A 763 16.84 -30.30 -19.84
CA ASP A 763 16.88 -31.02 -18.57
C ASP A 763 17.35 -30.15 -17.39
N SER A 764 17.56 -28.85 -17.62
CA SER A 764 18.05 -27.96 -16.57
C SER A 764 16.96 -27.62 -15.56
N HIS A 765 17.27 -27.86 -14.29
CA HIS A 765 16.46 -27.45 -13.14
C HIS A 765 16.79 -26.03 -12.65
N ARG A 766 17.49 -25.21 -13.44
CA ARG A 766 17.84 -23.82 -13.13
C ARG A 766 17.09 -22.85 -14.03
N LEU A 767 16.95 -21.61 -13.57
CA LEU A 767 16.46 -20.49 -14.39
C LEU A 767 17.38 -20.28 -15.59
N GLN A 768 16.81 -20.06 -16.78
CA GLN A 768 17.56 -19.92 -18.03
C GLN A 768 17.14 -18.65 -18.80
N GLY A 769 18.01 -18.20 -19.70
CA GLY A 769 17.84 -16.92 -20.40
C GLY A 769 18.30 -15.73 -19.56
N GLN A 770 17.71 -14.55 -19.81
CA GLN A 770 18.00 -13.32 -19.08
C GLN A 770 16.71 -12.76 -18.49
N CYS A 771 16.66 -12.69 -17.17
CA CYS A 771 15.48 -12.26 -16.41
C CYS A 771 15.68 -10.84 -15.86
N ASP A 772 15.10 -9.85 -16.56
CA ASP A 772 15.18 -8.44 -16.19
C ASP A 772 13.88 -8.00 -15.51
N THR A 773 13.80 -8.17 -14.20
CA THR A 773 12.55 -7.96 -13.42
C THR A 773 12.36 -6.49 -12.98
N PHE A 774 13.13 -5.55 -13.55
CA PHE A 774 13.24 -4.13 -13.15
C PHE A 774 13.57 -3.84 -11.66
N VAL A 775 13.58 -4.88 -10.81
CA VAL A 775 13.99 -4.91 -9.40
C VAL A 775 15.33 -5.66 -9.31
N TYR A 776 15.37 -6.90 -9.79
CA TYR A 776 16.57 -7.74 -9.86
C TYR A 776 17.04 -7.91 -11.31
N TRP A 777 18.35 -7.81 -11.50
CA TRP A 777 19.01 -8.00 -12.79
C TRP A 777 20.10 -9.03 -12.61
N GLN A 778 20.15 -10.02 -13.48
CA GLN A 778 21.24 -10.99 -13.47
C GLN A 778 22.44 -10.41 -14.22
N SER A 779 23.46 -9.92 -13.49
CA SER A 779 24.89 -10.17 -13.79
C SER A 779 25.83 -9.33 -12.93
N GLU A 780 26.55 -9.98 -12.01
CA GLU A 780 28.00 -10.19 -12.10
C GLU A 780 28.37 -11.43 -11.25
N PRO A 781 29.44 -12.18 -11.61
CA PRO A 781 29.84 -13.38 -10.89
C PRO A 781 30.27 -13.02 -9.47
N ARG A 782 29.82 -13.83 -8.49
CA ARG A 782 30.30 -13.72 -7.11
C ARG A 782 31.83 -13.85 -7.11
N LEU A 783 32.51 -12.78 -6.72
CA LEU A 783 33.86 -12.83 -6.16
C LEU A 783 33.76 -12.77 -4.63
#